data_AF-A0A7S4SYS5-F1
#
_entry.id   AF-A0A7S4SYS5-F1
#
_cell.length_a   1.000
_cell.length_b   1.000
_cell.length_c   1.000
_cell.angle_alpha   90.00
_cell.angle_beta   90.00
_cell.angle_gamma   90.00
#
_symmetry.space_group_name_H-M   'P 1'
#
loop_
_entity.id
_entity.type
_entity.pdbx_description
1 polymer ?
#
loop_
_entity_poly.entity_id
_entity_poly.type
_entity_poly.pdbx_seq_one_letter_code
_entity_poly.pdbx_strand_id
1 'polypeptide(L)'
;MAANMTGAARERLFNSAQPPFTNIEGIMGLEAGLRTGLPYFSVNKWSAPALLGQTFQGGSPTQEYMRNFTASFAPLPPEALGGNQDIYSMYCSAMGLGENLVYSSLLEPTDTPDLMARAVKALNVPRQKGGETVRFEQRESPGPAVAEDSGDDTADESEEPAGVSLEARTAQRCEAECAKPPVYWHRINNDVVQANHAKRAPGVFYGIEFPWNADLLQEYGPRWLTRAFHKAGTLPKNNKVTRLTVERKIKVDAGNNAGKFLFDVEYMRKADHLHTQLFAKIPFAFEGSTLTDRLSSSVNKQPMDLYELNTYRVMEAWLPVKTPHFYYGDISNETTNFILITERIPFAEICGRREGSLKPYEIEGPYEKCKDWMLRGQPKEYYLLTFEMQARIAGAHKSGQLGPEEFLTQHGLSQPRPERANLAAWGVNPHGSTGMAAAVAVKKLEAALRFMSQPAKTLFPAYVAEDSFQQKFVNTMLKYQAYLAEITYFKESDPDYVAMGHMNLNMDNAYFWRDEGGRLDCGLLDWGGFSATSLPHKLYWELNCAEFEDIRANLDEYIAAFIEMYERHGGPRLDHGTVRTGIVMTAFQNLFFMVESVPNCLRQCPEKEWASIQDRHDPRVSGNVGGKSTLRTTLQALNNGVRIIAELGGDEVMEEWIQRFWVGVLQQEPKSSEVIGGR
;
A
#
# COMPACT_ATOMS: atom_id res chain seq x y z
N MET A 1 -25.10 -31.35 -14.68
CA MET A 1 -23.96 -31.31 -15.61
C MET A 1 -23.56 -32.70 -16.12
N ALA A 2 -23.18 -33.66 -15.25
CA ALA A 2 -22.70 -34.99 -15.66
C ALA A 2 -23.71 -35.85 -16.45
N ALA A 3 -25.01 -35.66 -16.26
CA ALA A 3 -26.08 -36.37 -16.98
C ALA A 3 -26.06 -36.09 -18.50
N ASN A 4 -25.59 -34.91 -18.92
CA ASN A 4 -25.57 -34.47 -20.32
C ASN A 4 -24.20 -34.72 -21.00
N MET A 5 -23.25 -35.34 -20.30
CA MET A 5 -21.92 -35.66 -20.82
C MET A 5 -21.91 -37.01 -21.53
N THR A 6 -21.09 -37.12 -22.58
CA THR A 6 -20.76 -38.40 -23.22
C THR A 6 -20.08 -39.35 -22.22
N GLY A 7 -20.16 -40.66 -22.45
CA GLY A 7 -19.56 -41.67 -21.55
C GLY A 7 -18.10 -41.39 -21.21
N ALA A 8 -17.28 -41.08 -22.22
CA ALA A 8 -15.86 -40.75 -22.05
C ALA A 8 -15.61 -39.42 -21.33
N ALA A 9 -16.45 -38.40 -21.53
CA ALA A 9 -16.33 -37.13 -20.79
C ALA A 9 -16.72 -37.32 -19.32
N ARG A 10 -17.76 -38.13 -19.08
CA ARG A 10 -18.21 -38.49 -17.73
C ARG A 10 -17.14 -39.28 -16.98
N GLU A 11 -16.53 -40.27 -17.61
CA GLU A 11 -15.44 -41.06 -17.03
C GLU A 11 -14.21 -40.20 -16.70
N ARG A 12 -13.80 -39.29 -17.60
CA ARG A 12 -12.73 -38.33 -17.33
C ARG A 12 -13.03 -37.39 -16.16
N LEU A 13 -14.28 -36.93 -16.05
CA LEU A 13 -14.70 -36.09 -14.93
C LEU A 13 -14.66 -36.84 -13.60
N PHE A 14 -15.12 -38.11 -13.56
CA PHE A 14 -15.06 -38.95 -12.38
C PHE A 14 -13.64 -39.34 -11.96
N ASN A 15 -12.71 -39.41 -12.92
CA ASN A 15 -11.29 -39.68 -12.68
C ASN A 15 -10.44 -38.41 -12.50
N SER A 16 -11.06 -37.22 -12.45
CA SER A 16 -10.35 -35.96 -12.26
C SER A 16 -9.93 -35.74 -10.79
N ALA A 17 -9.09 -34.74 -10.55
CA ALA A 17 -8.66 -34.37 -9.19
C ALA A 17 -9.84 -33.90 -8.31
N GLN A 18 -10.87 -33.30 -8.90
CA GLN A 18 -12.09 -32.85 -8.24
C GLN A 18 -13.32 -33.51 -8.86
N PRO A 19 -13.59 -34.79 -8.55
CA PRO A 19 -14.77 -35.45 -9.08
C PRO A 19 -16.04 -34.83 -8.47
N PRO A 20 -17.17 -34.87 -9.20
CA PRO A 20 -18.44 -34.46 -8.63
C PRO A 20 -18.80 -35.38 -7.45
N PHE A 21 -19.35 -34.78 -6.40
CA PHE A 21 -19.93 -35.52 -5.29
C PHE A 21 -21.43 -35.78 -5.51
N THR A 22 -21.93 -36.84 -4.88
CA THR A 22 -23.37 -37.13 -4.81
C THR A 22 -24.06 -36.15 -3.85
N ASN A 23 -25.39 -36.01 -3.96
CA ASN A 23 -26.16 -35.17 -3.03
C ASN A 23 -25.94 -35.58 -1.56
N ILE A 24 -25.81 -36.89 -1.29
CA ILE A 24 -25.56 -37.41 0.06
C ILE A 24 -24.20 -36.91 0.58
N GLU A 25 -23.14 -37.04 -0.22
CA GLU A 25 -21.80 -36.57 0.15
C GLU A 25 -21.75 -35.05 0.35
N GLY A 26 -22.46 -34.29 -0.49
CA GLY A 26 -22.57 -32.84 -0.35
C GLY A 26 -23.27 -32.42 0.96
N ILE A 27 -24.38 -33.08 1.30
CA ILE A 27 -25.12 -32.82 2.56
C ILE A 27 -24.27 -33.19 3.77
N MET A 28 -23.56 -34.33 3.74
CA MET A 28 -22.66 -34.72 4.82
C MET A 28 -21.54 -33.70 5.04
N GLY A 29 -20.96 -33.17 3.96
CA GLY A 29 -19.97 -32.09 4.05
C GLY A 29 -20.55 -30.80 4.62
N LEU A 30 -21.78 -30.44 4.25
CA LEU A 30 -22.48 -29.26 4.78
C LEU A 30 -22.77 -29.39 6.27
N GLU A 31 -23.25 -30.55 6.72
CA GLU A 31 -23.48 -30.82 8.14
C GLU A 31 -22.18 -30.76 8.95
N ALA A 32 -21.08 -31.31 8.40
CA ALA A 32 -19.77 -31.22 9.04
C ALA A 32 -19.29 -29.76 9.15
N GLY A 33 -19.46 -28.98 8.09
CA GLY A 33 -19.16 -27.54 8.06
C GLY A 33 -19.93 -26.75 9.12
N LEU A 34 -21.25 -26.94 9.20
CA LEU A 34 -22.09 -26.24 10.18
C LEU A 34 -21.71 -26.56 11.63
N ARG A 35 -21.25 -27.78 11.93
CA ARG A 35 -20.83 -28.18 13.28
C ARG A 35 -19.55 -27.51 13.77
N THR A 36 -18.76 -26.92 12.87
CA THR A 36 -17.54 -26.20 13.24
C THR A 36 -17.82 -24.84 13.88
N GLY A 37 -19.01 -24.26 13.64
CA GLY A 37 -19.35 -22.91 14.08
C GLY A 37 -18.68 -21.79 13.27
N LEU A 38 -18.01 -22.11 12.17
CA LEU A 38 -17.37 -21.13 11.30
C LEU A 38 -18.44 -20.34 10.52
N PRO A 39 -18.28 -19.01 10.36
CA PRO A 39 -19.23 -18.18 9.64
C PRO A 39 -19.26 -18.47 8.12
N TYR A 40 -18.18 -19.04 7.58
CA TYR A 40 -18.06 -19.41 6.17
C TYR A 40 -17.32 -20.75 6.04
N PHE A 41 -17.77 -21.62 5.13
CA PHE A 41 -17.08 -22.86 4.77
C PHE A 41 -17.45 -23.30 3.35
N SER A 42 -16.64 -24.18 2.75
CA SER A 42 -16.93 -24.79 1.44
C SER A 42 -16.80 -26.31 1.50
N VAL A 43 -17.54 -27.03 0.65
CA VAL A 43 -17.53 -28.49 0.55
C VAL A 43 -16.95 -28.91 -0.79
N ASN A 44 -15.82 -29.61 -0.76
CA ASN A 44 -15.11 -30.07 -1.96
C ASN A 44 -14.83 -31.57 -1.86
N LYS A 45 -15.00 -32.31 -2.96
CA LYS A 45 -14.58 -33.71 -3.07
C LYS A 45 -13.32 -33.81 -3.91
N TRP A 46 -12.34 -34.56 -3.41
CA TRP A 46 -11.04 -34.72 -4.05
C TRP A 46 -10.72 -36.20 -4.29
N SER A 47 -10.12 -36.51 -5.44
CA SER A 47 -9.59 -37.83 -5.76
C SER A 47 -8.10 -37.87 -5.45
N ALA A 48 -7.73 -38.49 -4.33
CA ALA A 48 -6.32 -38.58 -3.92
C ALA A 48 -5.41 -39.20 -5.00
N PRO A 49 -5.78 -40.31 -5.68
CA PRO A 49 -4.92 -40.88 -6.73
C PRO A 49 -4.72 -39.94 -7.94
N ALA A 50 -5.78 -39.24 -8.37
CA ALA A 50 -5.68 -38.30 -9.48
C ALA A 50 -4.88 -37.04 -9.10
N LEU A 51 -5.06 -36.56 -7.88
CA LEU A 51 -4.31 -35.43 -7.32
C LEU A 51 -2.81 -35.77 -7.22
N LEU A 52 -2.49 -36.93 -6.65
CA LEU A 52 -1.12 -37.40 -6.50
C LEU A 52 -0.46 -37.65 -7.86
N GLY A 53 -1.20 -38.22 -8.82
CA GLY A 53 -0.74 -38.42 -10.20
C GLY A 53 -0.34 -37.12 -10.91
N GLN A 54 -1.02 -36.00 -10.64
CA GLN A 54 -0.68 -34.68 -11.18
C GLN A 54 0.56 -34.06 -10.51
N THR A 55 0.83 -34.40 -9.25
CA THR A 55 1.97 -33.88 -8.48
C THR A 55 3.28 -34.64 -8.66
N PHE A 56 3.25 -35.92 -9.08
CA PHE A 56 4.45 -36.77 -9.10
C PHE A 56 5.12 -36.93 -10.48
N GLN A 57 4.51 -36.48 -11.59
CA GLN A 57 5.08 -36.69 -12.93
C GLN A 57 5.34 -35.39 -13.70
N GLY A 58 6.60 -34.94 -13.72
CA GLY A 58 7.09 -33.86 -14.61
C GLY A 58 7.46 -32.55 -13.90
N GLY A 59 8.55 -31.91 -14.35
CA GLY A 59 9.11 -30.67 -13.78
C GLY A 59 8.64 -29.39 -14.47
N SER A 60 7.41 -29.32 -14.98
CA SER A 60 6.92 -28.07 -15.57
C SER A 60 6.49 -27.07 -14.49
N PRO A 61 6.61 -25.75 -14.72
CA PRO A 61 6.21 -24.72 -13.75
C PRO A 61 4.75 -24.84 -13.27
N THR A 62 3.84 -25.27 -14.14
CA THR A 62 2.44 -25.51 -13.77
C THR A 62 2.30 -26.67 -12.79
N GLN A 63 3.14 -27.70 -12.91
CA GLN A 63 3.14 -28.83 -11.99
C GLN A 63 3.78 -28.48 -10.65
N GLU A 64 4.79 -27.61 -10.65
CA GLU A 64 5.36 -27.07 -9.39
C GLU A 64 4.37 -26.17 -8.66
N TYR A 65 3.63 -25.34 -9.40
CA TYR A 65 2.53 -24.55 -8.87
C TYR A 65 1.42 -25.45 -8.30
N MET A 66 0.98 -26.46 -9.05
CA MET A 66 -0.05 -27.40 -8.58
C MET A 66 0.42 -28.18 -7.36
N ARG A 67 1.69 -28.61 -7.31
CA ARG A 67 2.29 -29.26 -6.13
C ARG A 67 2.25 -28.37 -4.89
N ASN A 68 2.61 -27.09 -5.03
CA ASN A 68 2.53 -26.13 -3.93
C ASN A 68 1.07 -25.84 -3.53
N PHE A 69 0.16 -25.77 -4.50
CA PHE A 69 -1.27 -25.54 -4.29
C PHE A 69 -1.99 -26.74 -3.66
N THR A 70 -1.58 -27.98 -3.94
CA THR A 70 -2.24 -29.18 -3.40
C THR A 70 -1.63 -29.65 -2.08
N ALA A 71 -0.39 -29.26 -1.78
CA ALA A 71 0.27 -29.56 -0.50
C ALA A 71 -0.46 -28.96 0.72
N SER A 72 -1.37 -28.00 0.52
CA SER A 72 -2.24 -27.45 1.56
C SER A 72 -3.48 -28.29 1.87
N PHE A 73 -3.83 -29.29 1.05
CA PHE A 73 -5.07 -30.08 1.23
C PHE A 73 -4.84 -31.61 1.25
N ALA A 74 -3.73 -32.10 0.71
CA ALA A 74 -3.32 -33.49 0.74
C ALA A 74 -1.80 -33.57 0.98
N PRO A 75 -1.35 -33.53 2.25
CA PRO A 75 0.07 -33.54 2.57
C PRO A 75 0.71 -34.88 2.18
N LEU A 76 2.00 -34.84 1.81
CA LEU A 76 2.77 -36.03 1.44
C LEU A 76 2.89 -37.00 2.62
N PRO A 77 2.96 -38.33 2.37
CA PRO A 77 3.19 -39.30 3.43
C PRO A 77 4.55 -39.04 4.12
N PRO A 78 4.65 -39.28 5.45
CA PRO A 78 5.80 -38.91 6.29
C PRO A 78 7.15 -39.45 5.81
N GLU A 79 7.13 -40.59 5.12
CA GLU A 79 8.31 -41.29 4.61
C GLU A 79 9.09 -40.48 3.56
N ALA A 80 8.42 -39.55 2.85
CA ALA A 80 9.05 -38.68 1.86
C ALA A 80 9.80 -37.48 2.48
N LEU A 81 9.64 -37.22 3.79
CA LEU A 81 10.17 -36.05 4.49
C LEU A 81 11.25 -36.38 5.54
N GLY A 82 11.80 -37.59 5.51
CA GLY A 82 12.99 -37.93 6.30
C GLY A 82 12.78 -38.00 7.82
N GLY A 83 11.57 -38.27 8.29
CA GLY A 83 11.32 -38.62 9.70
C GLY A 83 11.03 -37.47 10.67
N ASN A 84 10.88 -36.23 10.21
CA ASN A 84 10.55 -35.09 11.09
C ASN A 84 9.04 -34.88 11.27
N GLN A 85 8.44 -35.60 12.22
CA GLN A 85 7.00 -35.50 12.56
C GLN A 85 6.62 -34.16 13.23
N ASP A 86 7.57 -33.43 13.80
CA ASP A 86 7.29 -32.16 14.51
C ASP A 86 7.14 -30.98 13.55
N ILE A 87 7.89 -30.97 12.44
CA ILE A 87 7.75 -30.00 11.35
C ILE A 87 6.37 -30.16 10.67
N TYR A 88 5.88 -31.40 10.57
CA TYR A 88 4.57 -31.72 10.04
C TYR A 88 3.43 -31.13 10.88
N SER A 89 3.54 -31.19 12.20
CA SER A 89 2.55 -30.63 13.12
C SER A 89 2.54 -29.09 13.13
N MET A 90 3.71 -28.46 12.97
CA MET A 90 3.83 -27.00 12.81
C MET A 90 3.28 -26.50 11.47
N TYR A 91 3.53 -27.21 10.37
CA TYR A 91 3.03 -26.83 9.04
C TYR A 91 1.49 -26.82 8.98
N CYS A 92 0.85 -27.81 9.58
CA CYS A 92 -0.61 -27.88 9.68
C CYS A 92 -1.22 -26.77 10.55
N SER A 93 -0.48 -26.27 11.55
CA SER A 93 -0.94 -25.18 12.43
C SER A 93 -0.74 -23.80 11.80
N ALA A 94 0.31 -23.60 10.98
CA ALA A 94 0.66 -22.32 10.38
C ALA A 94 -0.20 -21.91 9.18
N MET A 95 -0.83 -22.87 8.48
CA MET A 95 -1.58 -22.62 7.24
C MET A 95 -3.06 -22.27 7.44
N GLY A 96 -3.52 -22.01 8.68
CA GLY A 96 -4.88 -21.49 8.91
C GLY A 96 -5.99 -22.38 8.33
N LEU A 97 -5.88 -23.71 8.50
CA LEU A 97 -6.86 -24.71 8.02
C LEU A 97 -8.24 -24.62 8.68
N GLY A 98 -8.54 -23.51 9.35
CA GLY A 98 -9.83 -23.26 9.97
C GLY A 98 -10.98 -23.02 8.99
N GLU A 99 -10.82 -23.07 7.65
CA GLU A 99 -11.91 -22.70 6.72
C GLU A 99 -12.25 -23.74 5.64
N ASN A 100 -11.51 -24.85 5.53
CA ASN A 100 -11.78 -25.89 4.54
C ASN A 100 -11.80 -27.29 5.16
N LEU A 101 -12.97 -27.93 5.19
CA LEU A 101 -13.15 -29.33 5.58
C LEU A 101 -12.83 -30.25 4.40
N VAL A 102 -11.78 -31.06 4.55
CA VAL A 102 -11.42 -32.11 3.58
C VAL A 102 -11.89 -33.46 4.09
N TYR A 103 -12.82 -34.08 3.37
CA TYR A 103 -13.23 -35.47 3.61
C TYR A 103 -12.38 -36.38 2.72
N SER A 104 -11.49 -37.18 3.31
CA SER A 104 -10.64 -38.14 2.59
C SER A 104 -11.03 -39.56 2.98
N SER A 105 -11.19 -40.45 2.00
CA SER A 105 -11.44 -41.88 2.21
C SER A 105 -10.22 -42.65 2.74
N LEU A 106 -9.09 -41.98 2.98
CA LEU A 106 -7.84 -42.56 3.52
C LEU A 106 -7.73 -42.47 5.04
N LEU A 107 -8.65 -41.78 5.72
CA LEU A 107 -8.75 -41.77 7.18
C LEU A 107 -9.91 -42.68 7.57
N GLU A 108 -9.62 -43.81 8.20
CA GLU A 108 -10.70 -44.68 8.67
C GLU A 108 -11.58 -43.96 9.72
N PRO A 109 -12.89 -44.26 9.78
CA PRO A 109 -13.86 -43.54 10.61
C PRO A 109 -13.58 -43.53 12.13
N THR A 110 -12.60 -44.29 12.62
CA THR A 110 -12.36 -44.50 14.05
C THR A 110 -11.40 -43.47 14.68
N ASP A 111 -10.61 -42.75 13.90
CA ASP A 111 -9.57 -41.84 14.44
C ASP A 111 -10.02 -40.38 14.56
N THR A 112 -11.15 -40.02 13.96
CA THR A 112 -11.65 -38.64 13.89
C THR A 112 -12.19 -38.07 15.23
N PRO A 113 -12.87 -38.84 16.10
CA PRO A 113 -13.43 -38.30 17.34
C PRO A 113 -12.37 -37.90 18.37
N ASP A 114 -11.27 -38.66 18.48
CA ASP A 114 -10.26 -38.48 19.53
C ASP A 114 -9.28 -37.33 19.21
N LEU A 115 -9.00 -37.12 17.92
CA LEU A 115 -8.22 -35.97 17.43
C LEU A 115 -8.99 -34.64 17.64
N MET A 116 -10.31 -34.67 17.40
CA MET A 116 -11.19 -33.52 17.62
C MET A 116 -11.38 -33.19 19.10
N ALA A 117 -11.49 -34.19 19.98
CA ALA A 117 -11.58 -33.98 21.43
C ALA A 117 -10.31 -33.32 22.00
N ARG A 118 -9.14 -33.60 21.41
CA ARG A 118 -7.85 -32.98 21.77
C ARG A 118 -7.73 -31.54 21.28
N ALA A 119 -8.19 -31.24 20.06
CA ALA A 119 -8.18 -29.88 19.50
C ALA A 119 -9.15 -28.95 20.25
N VAL A 120 -10.33 -29.43 20.63
CA VAL A 120 -11.32 -28.64 21.41
C VAL A 120 -10.84 -28.39 22.84
N LYS A 121 -10.05 -29.30 23.44
CA LYS A 121 -9.47 -29.10 24.77
C LYS A 121 -8.31 -28.09 24.79
N ALA A 122 -7.64 -27.89 23.66
CA ALA A 122 -6.57 -26.91 23.50
C ALA A 122 -7.12 -25.47 23.29
N LEU A 123 -8.33 -25.34 22.78
CA LEU A 123 -9.02 -24.07 22.59
C LEU A 123 -9.94 -23.80 23.79
N ASN A 124 -9.39 -23.17 24.83
CA ASN A 124 -10.04 -22.92 26.12
C ASN A 124 -11.16 -21.85 26.01
N VAL A 125 -12.25 -22.16 25.29
CA VAL A 125 -13.40 -21.27 25.08
C VAL A 125 -14.48 -21.56 26.12
N PRO A 126 -14.89 -20.58 26.96
CA PRO A 126 -15.97 -20.79 27.92
C PRO A 126 -17.31 -20.97 27.21
N ARG A 127 -18.03 -22.06 27.51
CA ARG A 127 -19.42 -22.24 27.08
C ARG A 127 -20.34 -21.27 27.82
N GLN A 128 -20.94 -20.31 27.10
CA GLN A 128 -22.13 -19.62 27.60
C GLN A 128 -23.32 -20.60 27.65
N LYS A 129 -23.90 -20.77 28.83
CA LYS A 129 -25.19 -21.43 29.04
C LYS A 129 -26.28 -20.36 29.01
N GLY A 130 -27.19 -20.46 28.05
CA GLY A 130 -28.40 -19.63 28.00
C GLY A 130 -29.07 -19.79 26.64
N GLY A 131 -29.93 -20.79 26.53
CA GLY A 131 -30.73 -21.00 25.33
C GLY A 131 -31.97 -20.12 25.36
N GLU A 132 -32.14 -19.28 24.35
CA GLU A 132 -33.44 -18.82 23.89
C GLU A 132 -33.52 -19.03 22.37
N THR A 133 -34.52 -19.79 21.95
CA THR A 133 -34.78 -20.14 20.56
C THR A 133 -35.42 -18.95 19.85
N VAL A 134 -34.64 -18.14 19.16
CA VAL A 134 -35.16 -17.09 18.27
C VAL A 134 -35.54 -17.75 16.93
N ARG A 135 -36.84 -17.79 16.62
CA ARG A 135 -37.35 -18.13 15.29
C ARG A 135 -37.02 -16.99 14.33
N PHE A 136 -36.21 -17.25 13.32
CA PHE A 136 -36.03 -16.35 12.19
C PHE A 136 -37.15 -16.60 11.16
N GLU A 137 -38.08 -15.65 11.06
CA GLU A 137 -38.89 -15.53 9.85
C GLU A 137 -38.03 -14.89 8.76
N GLN A 138 -37.89 -15.57 7.63
CA GLN A 138 -37.33 -14.99 6.40
C GLN A 138 -38.26 -13.86 5.93
N ARG A 139 -37.85 -12.61 6.14
CA ARG A 139 -38.30 -11.49 5.31
C ARG A 139 -37.32 -11.34 4.16
N GLU A 140 -37.79 -11.65 2.96
CA GLU A 140 -37.14 -11.24 1.72
C GLU A 140 -37.00 -9.70 1.74
N SER A 141 -35.76 -9.23 1.75
CA SER A 141 -35.46 -7.82 1.55
C SER A 141 -35.51 -7.54 0.04
N PRO A 142 -36.31 -6.59 -0.46
CA PRO A 142 -36.25 -6.20 -1.85
C PRO A 142 -34.87 -5.56 -2.12
N GLY A 143 -34.16 -6.09 -3.11
CA GLY A 143 -32.92 -5.48 -3.60
C GLY A 143 -33.16 -4.03 -4.06
N PRO A 144 -32.15 -3.15 -4.02
CA PRO A 144 -32.34 -1.77 -4.39
C PRO A 144 -32.68 -1.70 -5.88
N ALA A 145 -33.90 -1.25 -6.19
CA ALA A 145 -34.28 -0.88 -7.53
C ALA A 145 -33.36 0.26 -7.98
N VAL A 146 -32.71 0.09 -9.14
CA VAL A 146 -32.07 1.18 -9.87
C VAL A 146 -33.20 2.09 -10.33
N ALA A 147 -33.50 3.11 -9.54
CA ALA A 147 -34.40 4.18 -9.96
C ALA A 147 -33.70 4.95 -11.08
N GLU A 148 -34.27 4.91 -12.28
CA GLU A 148 -34.01 5.93 -13.29
C GLU A 148 -34.51 7.27 -12.73
N ASP A 149 -33.57 8.00 -12.13
CA ASP A 149 -33.78 9.35 -11.64
C ASP A 149 -33.95 10.28 -12.84
N SER A 150 -35.22 10.50 -13.21
CA SER A 150 -35.67 11.52 -14.15
C SER A 150 -35.77 12.90 -13.49
N GLY A 151 -35.05 13.10 -12.37
CA GLY A 151 -34.99 14.33 -11.59
C GLY A 151 -34.69 15.55 -12.45
N ASP A 152 -35.71 16.40 -12.54
CA ASP A 152 -35.73 17.68 -13.21
C ASP A 152 -34.58 18.57 -12.70
N ASP A 153 -33.73 19.03 -13.64
CA ASP A 153 -32.49 19.82 -13.47
C ASP A 153 -32.79 21.28 -13.03
N THR A 154 -33.76 21.48 -12.13
CA THR A 154 -34.10 22.81 -11.60
C THR A 154 -33.25 23.09 -10.36
N ALA A 155 -32.29 24.01 -10.48
CA ALA A 155 -31.56 24.53 -9.34
C ALA A 155 -32.58 25.15 -8.37
N ASP A 156 -32.55 24.73 -7.11
CA ASP A 156 -33.38 25.34 -6.07
C ASP A 156 -33.10 26.86 -6.04
N GLU A 157 -34.14 27.67 -6.17
CA GLU A 157 -34.01 29.14 -6.19
C GLU A 157 -33.76 29.72 -4.78
N SER A 158 -33.73 28.89 -3.73
CA SER A 158 -33.38 29.34 -2.39
C SER A 158 -31.96 29.97 -2.37
N GLU A 159 -31.88 31.22 -1.89
CA GLU A 159 -30.60 31.89 -1.68
C GLU A 159 -29.82 31.16 -0.59
N GLU A 160 -28.57 30.82 -0.88
CA GLU A 160 -27.69 30.30 0.15
C GLU A 160 -27.47 31.37 1.24
N PRO A 161 -27.33 30.97 2.51
CA PRO A 161 -26.91 31.88 3.55
C PRO A 161 -25.58 32.53 3.15
N ALA A 162 -25.61 33.84 2.89
CA ALA A 162 -24.41 34.60 2.62
C ALA A 162 -23.46 34.52 3.83
N GLY A 163 -22.17 34.25 3.58
CA GLY A 163 -21.12 34.36 4.60
C GLY A 163 -20.64 33.06 5.25
N VAL A 164 -21.03 31.86 4.78
CA VAL A 164 -20.41 30.61 5.25
C VAL A 164 -19.02 30.44 4.61
N SER A 165 -17.97 30.46 5.43
CA SER A 165 -16.57 30.24 5.03
C SER A 165 -16.34 28.86 4.39
N LEU A 166 -15.30 28.73 3.55
CA LEU A 166 -14.91 27.44 2.95
C LEU A 166 -14.65 26.39 4.03
N GLU A 167 -13.97 26.75 5.11
CA GLU A 167 -13.61 25.86 6.23
C GLU A 167 -14.86 25.27 6.89
N ALA A 168 -15.87 26.09 7.17
CA ALA A 168 -17.15 25.64 7.73
C ALA A 168 -17.90 24.69 6.79
N ARG A 169 -17.87 24.92 5.47
CA ARG A 169 -18.46 24.02 4.47
C ARG A 169 -17.71 22.70 4.40
N THR A 170 -16.38 22.75 4.38
CA THR A 170 -15.48 21.60 4.43
C THR A 170 -15.77 20.74 5.67
N ALA A 171 -15.92 21.36 6.84
CA ALA A 171 -16.28 20.67 8.09
C ALA A 171 -17.65 19.99 8.01
N GLN A 172 -18.69 20.71 7.56
CA GLN A 172 -20.04 20.15 7.39
C GLN A 172 -20.05 18.98 6.40
N ARG A 173 -19.31 19.09 5.29
CA ARG A 173 -19.18 18.04 4.28
C ARG A 173 -18.45 16.83 4.85
N CYS A 174 -17.34 17.01 5.57
CA CYS A 174 -16.64 15.89 6.23
C CYS A 174 -17.55 15.18 7.24
N GLU A 175 -18.26 15.93 8.09
CA GLU A 175 -19.21 15.35 9.05
C GLU A 175 -20.30 14.53 8.35
N ALA A 176 -20.87 15.05 7.26
CA ALA A 176 -21.84 14.33 6.46
C ALA A 176 -21.26 13.07 5.78
N GLU A 177 -19.99 13.09 5.36
CA GLU A 177 -19.30 11.94 4.79
C GLU A 177 -18.96 10.87 5.84
N CYS A 178 -18.62 11.28 7.07
CA CYS A 178 -18.39 10.40 8.22
C CYS A 178 -19.68 9.72 8.70
N ALA A 179 -20.84 10.37 8.54
CA ALA A 179 -22.13 9.80 8.90
C ALA A 179 -22.62 8.72 7.91
N LYS A 180 -21.97 8.57 6.75
CA LYS A 180 -22.33 7.52 5.78
C LYS A 180 -21.84 6.15 6.25
N PRO A 181 -22.54 5.06 5.88
CA PRO A 181 -22.07 3.71 6.15
C PRO A 181 -20.66 3.48 5.60
N PRO A 182 -19.84 2.68 6.29
CA PRO A 182 -18.53 2.34 5.78
C PRO A 182 -18.62 1.55 4.50
N VAL A 183 -17.65 1.80 3.63
CA VAL A 183 -17.47 1.07 2.39
C VAL A 183 -16.30 0.12 2.55
N TYR A 184 -16.53 -1.13 2.16
CA TYR A 184 -15.51 -2.17 2.17
C TYR A 184 -14.86 -2.30 0.81
N TRP A 185 -13.52 -2.26 0.80
CA TRP A 185 -12.73 -2.59 -0.38
C TRP A 185 -12.51 -4.09 -0.47
N HIS A 186 -12.85 -4.68 -1.61
CA HIS A 186 -12.56 -6.09 -1.85
C HIS A 186 -11.19 -6.22 -2.49
N ARG A 187 -10.39 -7.17 -2.02
CA ARG A 187 -9.06 -7.41 -2.61
C ARG A 187 -9.22 -7.85 -4.06
N ILE A 188 -8.58 -7.12 -4.97
CA ILE A 188 -8.70 -7.32 -6.41
C ILE A 188 -7.46 -8.02 -6.95
N ASN A 189 -7.65 -8.95 -7.89
CA ASN A 189 -6.58 -9.70 -8.54
C ASN A 189 -6.40 -9.25 -10.01
N ASN A 190 -5.37 -9.81 -10.66
CA ASN A 190 -5.05 -9.48 -12.05
C ASN A 190 -6.21 -9.78 -13.01
N ASP A 191 -6.93 -10.89 -12.81
CA ASP A 191 -8.01 -11.33 -13.69
C ASP A 191 -9.18 -10.34 -13.69
N VAL A 192 -9.54 -9.81 -12.52
CA VAL A 192 -10.60 -8.81 -12.39
C VAL A 192 -10.22 -7.53 -13.12
N VAL A 193 -8.98 -7.02 -12.94
CA VAL A 193 -8.51 -5.83 -13.67
C VAL A 193 -8.56 -6.08 -15.17
N GLN A 194 -8.02 -7.21 -15.64
CA GLN A 194 -8.01 -7.55 -17.06
C GLN A 194 -9.42 -7.62 -17.65
N ALA A 195 -10.36 -8.24 -16.95
CA ALA A 195 -11.73 -8.42 -17.44
C ALA A 195 -12.59 -7.14 -17.37
N ASN A 196 -12.32 -6.25 -16.40
CA ASN A 196 -13.29 -5.20 -16.04
C ASN A 196 -12.76 -3.76 -16.17
N HIS A 197 -11.47 -3.50 -16.37
CA HIS A 197 -10.92 -2.13 -16.37
C HIS A 197 -11.59 -1.18 -17.39
N ALA A 198 -12.12 -1.71 -18.50
CA ALA A 198 -12.78 -0.92 -19.54
C ALA A 198 -14.28 -0.69 -19.29
N LYS A 199 -14.88 -1.36 -18.30
CA LYS A 199 -16.31 -1.25 -18.02
C LYS A 199 -16.65 0.04 -17.29
N ARG A 200 -17.83 0.58 -17.59
CA ARG A 200 -18.49 1.60 -16.77
C ARG A 200 -19.13 0.90 -15.59
N ALA A 201 -18.91 1.43 -14.40
CA ALA A 201 -19.48 0.90 -13.17
C ALA A 201 -19.71 2.05 -12.19
N PRO A 202 -20.72 1.95 -11.30
CA PRO A 202 -20.91 2.92 -10.24
C PRO A 202 -19.74 2.89 -9.26
N GLY A 203 -19.48 4.05 -8.68
CA GLY A 203 -18.59 4.20 -7.55
C GLY A 203 -19.23 3.74 -6.24
N VAL A 204 -18.40 3.26 -5.33
CA VAL A 204 -18.81 2.69 -4.04
C VAL A 204 -19.26 3.76 -3.04
N PHE A 205 -18.81 5.01 -3.16
CA PHE A 205 -19.18 6.08 -2.23
C PHE A 205 -20.47 6.80 -2.61
N TYR A 206 -20.66 7.08 -3.90
CA TYR A 206 -21.77 7.93 -4.37
C TYR A 206 -22.79 7.20 -5.24
N GLY A 207 -22.52 5.95 -5.62
CA GLY A 207 -23.43 5.09 -6.38
C GLY A 207 -23.71 5.58 -7.79
N ILE A 208 -22.86 6.44 -8.35
CA ILE A 208 -22.99 6.93 -9.73
C ILE A 208 -21.84 6.43 -10.58
N GLU A 209 -22.11 6.13 -11.85
CA GLU A 209 -21.03 5.94 -12.82
C GLU A 209 -20.18 7.21 -12.91
N PHE A 210 -18.86 7.05 -13.01
CA PHE A 210 -17.91 8.15 -13.03
C PHE A 210 -16.89 7.97 -14.17
N PRO A 211 -16.32 9.06 -14.70
CA PRO A 211 -15.26 8.99 -15.70
C PRO A 211 -13.93 8.64 -15.03
N TRP A 212 -13.14 7.77 -15.64
CA TRP A 212 -11.80 7.40 -15.17
C TRP A 212 -10.70 7.77 -16.18
N ASN A 213 -11.03 8.62 -17.15
CA ASN A 213 -10.08 9.26 -18.05
C ASN A 213 -10.63 10.59 -18.56
N ALA A 214 -9.77 11.39 -19.18
CA ALA A 214 -10.10 12.73 -19.66
C ALA A 214 -11.18 12.73 -20.76
N ASP A 215 -11.20 11.71 -21.63
CA ASP A 215 -12.16 11.62 -22.73
C ASP A 215 -13.56 11.27 -22.22
N LEU A 216 -13.67 10.36 -21.24
CA LEU A 216 -14.93 10.07 -20.55
C LEU A 216 -15.43 11.28 -19.77
N LEU A 217 -14.54 12.05 -19.13
CA LEU A 217 -14.96 13.27 -18.44
C LEU A 217 -15.54 14.29 -19.44
N GLN A 218 -14.92 14.41 -20.61
CA GLN A 218 -15.42 15.27 -21.69
C GLN A 218 -16.77 14.79 -22.24
N GLU A 219 -16.96 13.47 -22.36
CA GLU A 219 -18.22 12.84 -22.78
C GLU A 219 -19.35 13.11 -21.77
N TYR A 220 -19.06 12.90 -20.48
CA TYR A 220 -20.03 13.06 -19.38
C TYR A 220 -20.40 14.52 -19.14
N GLY A 221 -19.43 15.43 -19.31
CA GLY A 221 -19.63 16.87 -19.39
C GLY A 221 -20.12 17.55 -18.10
N PRO A 222 -20.54 18.83 -18.21
CA PRO A 222 -20.91 19.68 -17.07
C PRO A 222 -22.08 19.14 -16.22
N ARG A 223 -23.03 18.43 -16.84
CA ARG A 223 -24.18 17.86 -16.12
C ARG A 223 -23.73 16.80 -15.13
N TRP A 224 -22.81 15.92 -15.53
CA TRP A 224 -22.26 14.92 -14.63
C TRP A 224 -21.49 15.57 -13.47
N LEU A 225 -20.63 16.56 -13.73
CA LEU A 225 -19.90 17.27 -12.67
C LEU A 225 -20.84 17.94 -11.67
N THR A 226 -21.92 18.57 -12.15
CA THR A 226 -22.94 19.16 -11.29
C THR A 226 -23.51 18.11 -10.34
N ARG A 227 -23.95 16.96 -10.87
CA ARG A 227 -24.47 15.86 -10.06
C ARG A 227 -23.43 15.29 -9.09
N ALA A 228 -22.19 15.10 -9.54
CA ALA A 228 -21.09 14.57 -8.74
C ALA A 228 -20.76 15.50 -7.56
N PHE A 229 -20.59 16.80 -7.81
CA PHE A 229 -20.27 17.79 -6.77
C PHE A 229 -21.46 18.01 -5.81
N HIS A 230 -22.70 17.96 -6.31
CA HIS A 230 -23.89 17.96 -5.44
C HIS A 230 -23.99 16.73 -4.53
N LYS A 231 -23.55 15.56 -4.99
CA LYS A 231 -23.53 14.32 -4.19
C LYS A 231 -22.38 14.32 -3.18
N ALA A 232 -21.24 14.90 -3.54
CA ALA A 232 -20.10 15.10 -2.64
C ALA A 232 -20.28 16.26 -1.65
N GLY A 233 -21.31 17.11 -1.84
CA GLY A 233 -21.55 18.27 -0.98
C GLY A 233 -20.57 19.43 -1.20
N THR A 234 -19.88 19.46 -2.34
CA THR A 234 -18.84 20.44 -2.68
C THR A 234 -19.35 21.56 -3.58
N LEU A 235 -20.56 21.41 -4.13
CA LEU A 235 -21.26 22.44 -4.90
C LEU A 235 -22.64 22.73 -4.26
N PRO A 236 -22.98 24.00 -4.02
CA PRO A 236 -24.32 24.42 -3.59
C PRO A 236 -25.45 23.93 -4.49
N LYS A 237 -26.58 23.52 -3.90
CA LYS A 237 -27.75 23.01 -4.65
C LYS A 237 -28.36 24.00 -5.64
N ASN A 238 -28.17 25.30 -5.40
CA ASN A 238 -28.65 26.39 -6.27
C ASN A 238 -27.62 26.81 -7.34
N ASN A 239 -26.54 26.03 -7.50
CA ASN A 239 -25.47 26.26 -8.48
C ASN A 239 -25.35 25.06 -9.43
N LYS A 240 -24.58 25.22 -10.50
CA LYS A 240 -24.26 24.14 -11.45
C LYS A 240 -23.01 24.46 -12.24
N VAL A 241 -22.36 23.42 -12.75
CA VAL A 241 -21.28 23.56 -13.74
C VAL A 241 -21.93 23.82 -15.10
N THR A 242 -21.57 24.92 -15.75
CA THR A 242 -22.10 25.32 -17.07
C THR A 242 -21.14 24.97 -18.19
N ARG A 243 -19.84 24.92 -17.92
CA ARG A 243 -18.81 24.63 -18.93
C ARG A 243 -17.69 23.77 -18.32
N LEU A 244 -17.12 22.89 -19.14
CA LEU A 244 -15.98 22.04 -18.83
C LEU A 244 -14.99 22.13 -19.99
N THR A 245 -13.71 22.35 -19.71
CA THR A 245 -12.63 22.36 -20.70
C THR A 245 -11.44 21.53 -20.19
N VAL A 246 -11.16 20.39 -20.83
CA VAL A 246 -9.97 19.60 -20.51
C VAL A 246 -8.72 20.30 -21.05
N GLU A 247 -7.72 20.50 -20.20
CA GLU A 247 -6.42 21.03 -20.60
C GLU A 247 -5.55 19.90 -21.16
N ARG A 248 -5.33 19.91 -22.48
CA ARG A 248 -4.59 18.86 -23.20
C ARG A 248 -3.15 19.25 -23.54
N LYS A 249 -2.79 20.52 -23.39
CA LYS A 249 -1.45 21.04 -23.71
C LYS A 249 -0.46 20.79 -22.58
N ILE A 250 -0.93 20.80 -21.34
CA ILE A 250 -0.11 20.53 -20.16
C ILE A 250 -0.22 19.04 -19.87
N LYS A 251 0.88 18.32 -20.05
CA LYS A 251 0.99 16.94 -19.57
C LYS A 251 1.41 16.95 -18.09
N VAL A 252 0.80 16.08 -17.30
CA VAL A 252 1.13 15.89 -15.89
C VAL A 252 1.78 14.53 -15.72
N ASP A 253 3.08 14.51 -15.98
CA ASP A 253 3.93 13.32 -16.11
C ASP A 253 4.52 12.89 -14.75
N ALA A 254 4.27 13.67 -13.70
CA ALA A 254 4.82 13.42 -12.37
C ALA A 254 4.06 12.30 -11.64
N GLY A 255 4.80 11.47 -10.90
CA GLY A 255 4.29 10.37 -10.07
C GLY A 255 4.07 9.05 -10.82
N ASN A 256 4.37 7.92 -10.17
CA ASN A 256 4.52 6.61 -10.84
C ASN A 256 3.32 5.64 -10.65
N ASN A 257 2.20 6.07 -10.06
CA ASN A 257 1.10 5.18 -9.66
C ASN A 257 -0.27 5.49 -10.26
N ALA A 258 -0.42 6.63 -10.96
CA ALA A 258 -1.73 7.07 -11.46
C ALA A 258 -1.57 8.03 -12.65
N GLY A 259 -2.52 7.97 -13.58
CA GLY A 259 -2.72 8.99 -14.61
C GLY A 259 -3.26 10.28 -14.00
N LYS A 260 -2.97 11.41 -14.65
CA LYS A 260 -3.35 12.73 -14.16
C LYS A 260 -3.68 13.65 -15.32
N PHE A 261 -4.65 14.53 -15.13
CA PHE A 261 -4.93 15.59 -16.10
C PHE A 261 -5.53 16.82 -15.41
N LEU A 262 -5.45 17.95 -16.09
CA LEU A 262 -5.98 19.24 -15.64
C LEU A 262 -7.23 19.58 -16.45
N PHE A 263 -8.16 20.29 -15.84
CA PHE A 263 -9.34 20.80 -16.55
C PHE A 263 -9.91 22.03 -15.83
N ASP A 264 -10.58 22.87 -16.60
CA ASP A 264 -11.24 24.06 -16.10
C ASP A 264 -12.76 23.91 -16.15
N VAL A 265 -13.44 24.56 -15.21
CA VAL A 265 -14.90 24.60 -15.10
C VAL A 265 -15.40 26.03 -14.98
N GLU A 266 -16.63 26.26 -15.46
CA GLU A 266 -17.37 27.47 -15.12
C GLU A 266 -18.63 27.10 -14.34
N TYR A 267 -18.93 27.89 -13.33
CA TYR A 267 -20.13 27.74 -12.52
C TYR A 267 -21.18 28.78 -12.94
N MET A 268 -22.45 28.42 -12.84
CA MET A 268 -23.58 29.32 -13.08
C MET A 268 -23.51 30.55 -12.16
N ARG A 269 -23.17 30.32 -10.88
CA ARG A 269 -22.93 31.36 -9.88
C ARG A 269 -21.46 31.28 -9.47
N LYS A 270 -20.74 32.39 -9.61
CA LYS A 270 -19.37 32.50 -9.09
C LYS A 270 -19.43 32.62 -7.57
N ALA A 271 -18.49 31.99 -6.88
CA ALA A 271 -18.30 32.14 -5.46
C ALA A 271 -16.82 31.99 -5.13
N ASP A 272 -16.31 32.76 -4.17
CA ASP A 272 -14.88 32.80 -3.84
C ASP A 272 -14.34 31.46 -3.32
N HIS A 273 -15.22 30.60 -2.79
CA HIS A 273 -14.88 29.26 -2.33
C HIS A 273 -14.86 28.20 -3.47
N LEU A 274 -15.30 28.54 -4.68
CA LEU A 274 -15.37 27.64 -5.82
C LEU A 274 -14.22 27.90 -6.80
N HIS A 275 -13.31 26.94 -6.85
CA HIS A 275 -12.13 26.91 -7.70
C HIS A 275 -12.53 26.49 -9.12
N THR A 276 -12.11 27.27 -10.12
CA THR A 276 -12.43 27.00 -11.53
C THR A 276 -11.37 26.17 -12.25
N GLN A 277 -10.20 26.00 -11.65
CA GLN A 277 -9.11 25.18 -12.20
C GLN A 277 -8.96 23.95 -11.33
N LEU A 278 -9.13 22.77 -11.92
CA LEU A 278 -9.22 21.51 -11.21
C LEU A 278 -8.19 20.51 -11.71
N PHE A 279 -7.86 19.57 -10.84
CA PHE A 279 -6.95 18.46 -11.09
C PHE A 279 -7.69 17.14 -10.88
N ALA A 280 -7.50 16.19 -11.80
CA ALA A 280 -7.99 14.83 -11.67
C ALA A 280 -6.84 13.82 -11.61
N LYS A 281 -6.87 12.97 -10.60
CA LYS A 281 -6.08 11.73 -10.52
C LYS A 281 -6.97 10.55 -10.88
N ILE A 282 -6.47 9.69 -11.74
CA ILE A 282 -7.19 8.57 -12.35
C ILE A 282 -6.27 7.36 -12.45
N PRO A 283 -6.81 6.15 -12.67
CA PRO A 283 -5.97 5.02 -12.98
C PRO A 283 -5.17 5.22 -14.26
N PHE A 284 -4.03 4.54 -14.36
CA PHE A 284 -3.36 4.39 -15.65
C PHE A 284 -4.22 3.60 -16.63
N ALA A 285 -4.07 3.90 -17.92
CA ALA A 285 -4.66 3.09 -18.97
C ALA A 285 -4.06 1.67 -18.95
N PHE A 286 -4.91 0.65 -19.17
CA PHE A 286 -4.49 -0.75 -19.23
C PHE A 286 -3.98 -1.14 -20.62
N GLU A 287 -3.04 -0.35 -21.15
CA GLU A 287 -2.50 -0.56 -22.50
C GLU A 287 -1.05 -0.07 -22.59
N GLY A 288 -0.38 -0.43 -23.68
CA GLY A 288 0.96 0.08 -24.01
C GLY A 288 1.97 0.00 -22.85
N SER A 289 2.68 1.11 -22.63
CA SER A 289 3.73 1.21 -21.60
C SER A 289 3.22 1.32 -20.16
N THR A 290 1.91 1.49 -19.96
CA THR A 290 1.30 1.68 -18.64
C THR A 290 0.57 0.46 -18.10
N LEU A 291 0.45 -0.62 -18.89
CA LEU A 291 -0.21 -1.87 -18.48
C LEU A 291 0.34 -2.42 -17.15
N THR A 292 1.67 -2.49 -17.02
CA THR A 292 2.32 -3.00 -15.79
C THR A 292 2.14 -2.06 -14.60
N ASP A 293 2.05 -0.74 -14.82
CA ASP A 293 1.78 0.21 -13.74
C ASP A 293 0.32 0.15 -13.28
N ARG A 294 -0.61 -0.06 -14.22
CA ARG A 294 -2.02 -0.28 -13.91
C ARG A 294 -2.20 -1.54 -13.06
N LEU A 295 -1.52 -2.64 -13.38
CA LEU A 295 -1.50 -3.83 -12.50
C LEU A 295 -0.84 -3.52 -11.16
N SER A 296 0.30 -2.82 -11.17
CA SER A 296 1.00 -2.51 -9.93
C SER A 296 0.16 -1.65 -8.98
N SER A 297 -0.56 -0.65 -9.49
CA SER A 297 -1.43 0.22 -8.68
C SER A 297 -2.67 -0.54 -8.21
N SER A 298 -3.44 -1.11 -9.13
CA SER A 298 -4.72 -1.78 -8.81
C SER A 298 -4.60 -3.06 -7.98
N VAL A 299 -3.48 -3.80 -8.10
CA VAL A 299 -3.34 -5.14 -7.50
C VAL A 299 -2.26 -5.16 -6.43
N ASN A 300 -1.05 -4.70 -6.75
CA ASN A 300 0.08 -4.88 -5.84
C ASN A 300 0.11 -3.83 -4.71
N LYS A 301 -0.49 -2.66 -4.93
CA LYS A 301 -0.48 -1.52 -4.01
C LYS A 301 -1.86 -1.20 -3.44
N GLN A 302 -2.84 -2.08 -3.63
CA GLN A 302 -4.14 -1.89 -3.00
C GLN A 302 -4.03 -1.94 -1.46
N PRO A 303 -4.87 -1.21 -0.73
CA PRO A 303 -5.93 -0.31 -1.22
C PRO A 303 -5.51 1.18 -1.18
N MET A 304 -4.31 1.53 -1.67
CA MET A 304 -3.78 2.90 -1.56
C MET A 304 -4.71 3.99 -2.15
N ASP A 305 -5.36 3.72 -3.29
CA ASP A 305 -6.28 4.70 -3.89
C ASP A 305 -7.51 4.96 -2.99
N LEU A 306 -7.98 3.94 -2.26
CA LEU A 306 -9.04 4.09 -1.26
C LEU A 306 -8.58 4.98 -0.09
N TYR A 307 -7.35 4.79 0.39
CA TYR A 307 -6.80 5.58 1.49
C TYR A 307 -6.71 7.06 1.11
N GLU A 308 -6.26 7.37 -0.10
CA GLU A 308 -6.21 8.75 -0.58
C GLU A 308 -7.60 9.36 -0.71
N LEU A 309 -8.54 8.63 -1.32
CA LEU A 309 -9.93 9.07 -1.45
C LEU A 309 -10.57 9.34 -0.09
N ASN A 310 -10.40 8.45 0.88
CA ASN A 310 -10.92 8.67 2.24
C ASN A 310 -10.20 9.84 2.93
N THR A 311 -8.89 10.01 2.74
CA THR A 311 -8.17 11.15 3.33
C THR A 311 -8.79 12.48 2.89
N TYR A 312 -9.02 12.68 1.59
CA TYR A 312 -9.69 13.89 1.13
C TYR A 312 -11.17 13.96 1.53
N ARG A 313 -11.91 12.85 1.38
CA ARG A 313 -13.37 12.84 1.59
C ARG A 313 -13.76 13.04 3.05
N VAL A 314 -13.07 12.40 4.00
CA VAL A 314 -13.43 12.40 5.43
C VAL A 314 -12.48 13.19 6.32
N MET A 315 -11.21 13.41 5.93
CA MET A 315 -10.22 14.04 6.82
C MET A 315 -9.87 15.49 6.49
N GLU A 316 -10.30 16.05 5.35
CA GLU A 316 -9.86 17.39 4.91
C GLU A 316 -10.06 18.47 5.99
N ALA A 317 -11.17 18.42 6.75
CA ALA A 317 -11.45 19.37 7.83
C ALA A 317 -10.60 19.19 9.10
N TRP A 318 -9.96 18.02 9.26
CA TRP A 318 -9.26 17.61 10.48
C TRP A 318 -7.75 17.47 10.30
N LEU A 319 -7.26 17.50 9.06
CA LEU A 319 -5.82 17.47 8.78
C LEU A 319 -5.15 18.75 9.31
N PRO A 320 -4.11 18.65 10.16
CA PRO A 320 -3.42 19.82 10.72
C PRO A 320 -2.42 20.45 9.72
N VAL A 321 -2.65 20.26 8.42
CA VAL A 321 -1.79 20.68 7.31
C VAL A 321 -2.66 21.11 6.13
N LYS A 322 -2.14 22.00 5.27
CA LYS A 322 -2.87 22.36 4.05
C LYS A 322 -2.86 21.19 3.06
N THR A 323 -3.99 20.97 2.41
CA THR A 323 -4.20 19.97 1.35
C THR A 323 -5.13 20.59 0.30
N PRO A 324 -5.05 20.18 -0.98
CA PRO A 324 -5.98 20.66 -2.00
C PRO A 324 -7.44 20.45 -1.59
N HIS A 325 -8.29 21.43 -1.87
CA HIS A 325 -9.73 21.31 -1.68
C HIS A 325 -10.31 20.13 -2.48
N PHE A 326 -11.07 19.27 -1.80
CA PHE A 326 -11.73 18.12 -2.42
C PHE A 326 -13.02 18.53 -3.13
N TYR A 327 -13.21 18.07 -4.37
CA TYR A 327 -14.46 18.27 -5.11
C TYR A 327 -15.27 16.99 -5.28
N TYR A 328 -14.62 15.88 -5.62
CA TYR A 328 -15.28 14.60 -5.81
C TYR A 328 -14.25 13.49 -5.84
N GLY A 329 -14.60 12.30 -5.37
CA GLY A 329 -13.74 11.15 -5.55
C GLY A 329 -14.46 9.85 -5.30
N ASP A 330 -14.26 8.89 -6.18
CA ASP A 330 -14.91 7.58 -6.09
C ASP A 330 -14.05 6.47 -6.68
N ILE A 331 -14.37 5.23 -6.30
CA ILE A 331 -13.65 4.03 -6.72
C ILE A 331 -14.66 2.89 -6.95
N SER A 332 -14.34 1.94 -7.81
CA SER A 332 -15.22 0.80 -8.09
C SER A 332 -14.56 -0.52 -7.70
N ASN A 333 -15.23 -1.31 -6.85
CA ASN A 333 -14.86 -2.70 -6.54
C ASN A 333 -14.97 -3.61 -7.78
N GLU A 334 -15.78 -3.26 -8.78
CA GLU A 334 -15.95 -4.08 -9.99
C GLU A 334 -14.79 -3.90 -10.96
N THR A 335 -14.36 -2.66 -11.18
CA THR A 335 -13.46 -2.30 -12.30
C THR A 335 -12.08 -1.86 -11.86
N THR A 336 -11.89 -1.55 -10.57
CA THR A 336 -10.69 -0.90 -10.02
C THR A 336 -10.45 0.52 -10.56
N ASN A 337 -11.38 1.05 -11.35
CA ASN A 337 -11.33 2.43 -11.78
C ASN A 337 -11.57 3.32 -10.57
N PHE A 338 -10.92 4.48 -10.56
CA PHE A 338 -11.16 5.52 -9.57
C PHE A 338 -11.06 6.89 -10.24
N ILE A 339 -11.56 7.90 -9.56
CA ILE A 339 -11.28 9.29 -9.87
C ILE A 339 -11.16 10.05 -8.56
N LEU A 340 -10.19 10.96 -8.47
CA LEU A 340 -10.09 11.96 -7.41
C LEU A 340 -9.95 13.33 -8.08
N ILE A 341 -10.90 14.22 -7.79
CA ILE A 341 -10.95 15.59 -8.27
C ILE A 341 -10.70 16.52 -7.10
N THR A 342 -9.70 17.37 -7.25
CA THR A 342 -9.31 18.40 -6.27
C THR A 342 -9.12 19.75 -6.97
N GLU A 343 -8.96 20.81 -6.19
CA GLU A 343 -8.43 22.06 -6.74
C GLU A 343 -7.07 21.81 -7.43
N ARG A 344 -6.81 22.56 -8.51
CA ARG A 344 -5.49 22.59 -9.10
C ARG A 344 -4.60 23.51 -8.28
N ILE A 345 -3.46 22.99 -7.79
CA ILE A 345 -2.43 23.84 -7.18
C ILE A 345 -1.87 24.83 -8.23
N PRO A 346 -1.91 26.15 -7.97
CA PRO A 346 -1.48 27.19 -8.91
C PRO A 346 0.05 27.36 -8.89
N PHE A 347 0.75 26.28 -9.22
CA PHE A 347 2.20 26.26 -9.39
C PHE A 347 2.68 27.37 -10.34
N ALA A 348 3.53 28.27 -9.85
CA ALA A 348 4.06 29.38 -10.63
C ALA A 348 4.94 28.90 -11.80
N GLU A 349 5.51 27.70 -11.68
CA GLU A 349 6.56 27.17 -12.56
C GLU A 349 6.15 25.86 -13.25
N ILE A 350 4.83 25.59 -13.36
CA ILE A 350 4.29 24.40 -14.03
C ILE A 350 4.72 24.27 -15.51
N CYS A 351 5.08 25.39 -16.15
CA CYS A 351 5.57 25.44 -17.52
C CYS A 351 7.07 25.76 -17.60
N GLY A 352 7.82 25.59 -16.51
CA GLY A 352 9.25 25.84 -16.43
C GLY A 352 9.63 26.89 -15.38
N ARG A 353 10.91 26.84 -14.99
CA ARG A 353 11.47 27.70 -13.94
C ARG A 353 11.48 29.17 -14.36
N ARG A 354 11.02 30.05 -13.48
CA ARG A 354 11.11 31.51 -13.63
C ARG A 354 12.41 32.03 -13.04
N GLU A 355 13.03 32.99 -13.72
CA GLU A 355 14.21 33.70 -13.20
C GLU A 355 13.85 34.57 -11.99
N GLY A 356 14.81 34.71 -11.06
CA GLY A 356 14.64 35.53 -9.85
C GLY A 356 13.75 34.89 -8.78
N SER A 357 13.42 35.69 -7.77
CA SER A 357 12.53 35.29 -6.66
C SER A 357 11.06 35.35 -7.06
N LEU A 358 10.26 34.43 -6.55
CA LEU A 358 8.80 34.53 -6.64
C LEU A 358 8.28 35.61 -5.69
N LYS A 359 7.08 36.14 -5.96
CA LYS A 359 6.40 37.04 -5.04
C LYS A 359 5.93 36.26 -3.80
N PRO A 360 5.72 36.94 -2.65
CA PRO A 360 5.10 36.31 -1.50
C PRO A 360 3.81 35.57 -1.88
N TYR A 361 3.65 34.37 -1.31
CA TYR A 361 2.54 33.44 -1.52
C TYR A 361 2.39 32.85 -2.93
N GLU A 362 3.27 33.15 -3.89
CA GLU A 362 3.35 32.36 -5.12
C GLU A 362 3.92 30.96 -4.81
N ILE A 363 3.28 29.93 -5.36
CA ILE A 363 3.64 28.52 -5.09
C ILE A 363 4.79 28.09 -6.00
N GLU A 364 5.87 27.60 -5.39
CA GLU A 364 7.06 27.07 -6.06
C GLU A 364 6.77 25.76 -6.81
N GLY A 365 7.55 25.46 -7.86
CA GLY A 365 7.49 24.16 -8.52
C GLY A 365 6.36 24.01 -9.56
N PRO A 366 5.92 22.77 -9.86
CA PRO A 366 6.09 21.54 -9.08
C PRO A 366 7.52 20.99 -9.11
N TYR A 367 7.94 20.34 -8.04
CA TYR A 367 9.24 19.68 -7.96
C TYR A 367 9.19 18.24 -8.45
N GLU A 368 10.30 17.77 -9.02
CA GLU A 368 10.44 16.39 -9.45
C GLU A 368 11.14 15.54 -8.39
N LYS A 369 10.67 14.30 -8.23
CA LYS A 369 11.26 13.28 -7.34
C LYS A 369 12.77 13.14 -7.56
N CYS A 370 13.56 13.04 -6.50
CA CYS A 370 15.03 12.89 -6.54
C CYS A 370 15.76 14.03 -7.26
N LYS A 371 15.23 15.26 -7.21
CA LYS A 371 15.87 16.44 -7.81
C LYS A 371 15.92 17.61 -6.84
N ASP A 372 16.50 17.43 -5.67
CA ASP A 372 16.55 18.49 -4.65
C ASP A 372 17.32 19.73 -5.14
N TRP A 373 18.21 19.57 -6.13
CA TRP A 373 18.85 20.69 -6.82
C TRP A 373 17.87 21.60 -7.58
N MET A 374 16.61 21.19 -7.76
CA MET A 374 15.55 22.04 -8.30
C MET A 374 14.93 22.95 -7.25
N LEU A 375 15.10 22.69 -5.95
CA LEU A 375 14.55 23.52 -4.90
C LEU A 375 15.05 24.97 -5.02
N ARG A 376 14.21 25.94 -4.61
CA ARG A 376 14.57 27.36 -4.64
C ARG A 376 15.48 27.77 -3.48
N GLY A 377 15.38 27.07 -2.35
CA GLY A 377 16.25 27.24 -1.18
C GLY A 377 17.15 26.03 -0.90
N GLN A 378 17.71 25.99 0.31
CA GLN A 378 18.55 24.88 0.75
C GLN A 378 17.69 23.65 1.10
N PRO A 379 18.03 22.43 0.64
CA PRO A 379 17.24 21.22 0.91
C PRO A 379 16.85 21.04 2.38
N LYS A 380 17.80 21.29 3.29
CA LYS A 380 17.58 21.24 4.75
C LYS A 380 16.36 22.02 5.24
N GLU A 381 16.12 23.21 4.70
CA GLU A 381 14.97 24.05 5.10
C GLU A 381 13.64 23.36 4.76
N TYR A 382 13.58 22.68 3.60
CA TYR A 382 12.39 21.99 3.12
C TYR A 382 12.17 20.69 3.92
N TYR A 383 13.23 19.91 4.17
CA TYR A 383 13.14 18.68 4.95
C TYR A 383 12.77 18.94 6.41
N LEU A 384 13.31 19.98 7.05
CA LEU A 384 12.86 20.38 8.39
C LEU A 384 11.36 20.67 8.40
N LEU A 385 10.89 21.48 7.44
CA LEU A 385 9.48 21.83 7.33
C LEU A 385 8.58 20.60 7.11
N THR A 386 8.95 19.66 6.24
CA THR A 386 8.14 18.47 5.98
C THR A 386 8.18 17.48 7.15
N PHE A 387 9.30 17.34 7.86
CA PHE A 387 9.37 16.60 9.12
C PHE A 387 8.46 17.21 10.18
N GLU A 388 8.37 18.54 10.28
CA GLU A 388 7.41 19.20 11.17
C GLU A 388 5.96 18.91 10.77
N MET A 389 5.61 18.97 9.48
CA MET A 389 4.25 18.64 9.01
C MET A 389 3.88 17.20 9.34
N GLN A 390 4.81 16.27 9.12
CA GLN A 390 4.64 14.87 9.46
C GLN A 390 4.44 14.68 10.97
N ALA A 391 5.20 15.40 11.80
CA ALA A 391 5.08 15.37 13.26
C ALA A 391 3.73 15.94 13.75
N ARG A 392 3.24 17.01 13.13
CA ARG A 392 1.91 17.61 13.42
C ARG A 392 0.80 16.60 13.21
N ILE A 393 0.81 15.89 12.08
CA ILE A 393 -0.17 14.86 11.76
C ILE A 393 -0.09 13.71 12.78
N ALA A 394 1.13 13.23 13.05
CA ALA A 394 1.35 12.15 14.01
C ALA A 394 0.88 12.53 15.43
N GLY A 395 1.16 13.75 15.88
CA GLY A 395 0.73 14.26 17.18
C GLY A 395 -0.80 14.43 17.26
N ALA A 396 -1.41 14.97 16.20
CA ALA A 396 -2.88 15.08 16.10
C ALA A 396 -3.56 13.70 16.20
N HIS A 397 -2.98 12.67 15.60
CA HIS A 397 -3.46 11.30 15.77
C HIS A 397 -3.36 10.85 17.23
N LYS A 398 -2.20 11.03 17.87
CA LYS A 398 -2.00 10.58 19.26
C LYS A 398 -2.84 11.31 20.29
N SER A 399 -3.15 12.58 20.04
CA SER A 399 -4.05 13.36 20.87
C SER A 399 -5.54 13.11 20.59
N GLY A 400 -5.87 12.23 19.62
CA GLY A 400 -7.25 11.91 19.24
C GLY A 400 -7.94 12.98 18.37
N GLN A 401 -7.21 13.98 17.90
CA GLN A 401 -7.76 15.07 17.06
C GLN A 401 -8.16 14.58 15.66
N LEU A 402 -7.60 13.47 15.18
CA LEU A 402 -7.98 12.83 13.92
C LEU A 402 -9.19 11.89 14.05
N GLY A 403 -9.86 11.88 15.20
CA GLY A 403 -11.00 11.02 15.50
C GLY A 403 -10.61 9.72 16.22
N PRO A 404 -11.61 8.94 16.66
CA PRO A 404 -11.38 7.70 17.40
C PRO A 404 -10.82 6.58 16.51
N GLU A 405 -10.10 5.63 17.10
CA GLU A 405 -9.48 4.49 16.39
C GLU A 405 -10.51 3.64 15.61
N GLU A 406 -11.72 3.52 16.15
CA GLU A 406 -12.83 2.81 15.49
C GLU A 406 -13.17 3.46 14.14
N PHE A 407 -13.26 4.79 14.10
CA PHE A 407 -13.48 5.55 12.87
C PHE A 407 -12.33 5.35 11.88
N LEU A 408 -11.09 5.45 12.34
CA LEU A 408 -9.91 5.26 11.48
C LEU A 408 -9.85 3.86 10.88
N THR A 409 -10.15 2.83 11.68
CA THR A 409 -10.22 1.43 11.24
C THR A 409 -11.36 1.22 10.24
N GLN A 410 -12.54 1.77 10.53
CA GLN A 410 -13.73 1.68 9.69
C GLN A 410 -13.51 2.28 8.28
N HIS A 411 -12.66 3.31 8.16
CA HIS A 411 -12.29 3.91 6.87
C HIS A 411 -10.97 3.36 6.29
N GLY A 412 -10.43 2.29 6.87
CA GLY A 412 -9.20 1.62 6.42
C GLY A 412 -7.91 2.40 6.69
N LEU A 413 -8.00 3.55 7.36
CA LEU A 413 -6.88 4.44 7.68
C LEU A 413 -6.05 3.95 8.87
N SER A 414 -6.59 3.03 9.66
CA SER A 414 -5.84 2.23 10.63
C SER A 414 -6.09 0.75 10.40
N GLN A 415 -5.12 -0.08 10.79
CA GLN A 415 -5.19 -1.53 10.67
C GLN A 415 -4.98 -2.15 12.05
N PRO A 416 -5.74 -3.19 12.42
CA PRO A 416 -5.54 -3.89 13.68
C PRO A 416 -4.14 -4.52 13.68
N ARG A 417 -3.43 -4.39 14.81
CA ARG A 417 -2.11 -4.99 15.01
C ARG A 417 -2.22 -6.19 15.94
N PRO A 418 -1.37 -7.22 15.77
CA PRO A 418 -1.27 -8.27 16.75
C PRO A 418 -0.88 -7.71 18.12
N GLU A 419 -1.31 -8.36 19.19
CA GLU A 419 -0.90 -7.98 20.54
C GLU A 419 0.63 -8.01 20.67
N ARG A 420 1.22 -7.00 21.30
CA ARG A 420 2.68 -6.86 21.46
C ARG A 420 3.34 -8.07 22.13
N ALA A 421 2.61 -8.74 23.04
CA ALA A 421 3.11 -9.93 23.74
C ALA A 421 3.08 -11.19 22.86
N ASN A 422 2.31 -11.21 21.78
CA ASN A 422 2.15 -12.37 20.91
C ASN A 422 3.19 -12.36 19.78
N LEU A 423 4.45 -12.63 20.13
CA LEU A 423 5.58 -12.64 19.18
C LEU A 423 5.34 -13.55 17.97
N ALA A 424 4.69 -14.69 18.16
CA ALA A 424 4.38 -15.63 17.09
C ALA A 424 3.42 -15.03 16.04
N ALA A 425 2.43 -14.24 16.45
CA ALA A 425 1.53 -13.54 15.52
C ALA A 425 2.25 -12.46 14.69
N TRP A 426 3.42 -12.00 15.14
CA TRP A 426 4.32 -11.13 14.37
C TRP A 426 5.28 -11.90 13.46
N GLY A 427 5.24 -13.24 13.47
CA GLY A 427 6.16 -14.08 12.71
C GLY A 427 7.59 -14.11 13.27
N VAL A 428 7.79 -13.64 14.50
CA VAL A 428 9.09 -13.70 15.18
C VAL A 428 9.52 -15.16 15.36
N ASN A 429 10.74 -15.48 14.95
CA ASN A 429 11.29 -16.82 15.07
C ASN A 429 12.73 -16.76 15.59
N PRO A 430 12.95 -17.10 16.89
CA PRO A 430 14.27 -17.03 17.48
C PRO A 430 15.32 -17.97 16.87
N HIS A 431 14.87 -19.04 16.22
CA HIS A 431 15.74 -20.14 15.79
C HIS A 431 15.90 -20.22 14.27
N GLY A 432 15.12 -19.46 13.50
CA GLY A 432 15.11 -19.53 12.04
C GLY A 432 15.15 -18.15 11.38
N SER A 433 15.56 -18.11 10.11
CA SER A 433 15.44 -16.90 9.29
C SER A 433 13.95 -16.56 9.10
N THR A 434 13.61 -15.27 9.20
CA THR A 434 12.23 -14.78 9.05
C THR A 434 11.99 -14.02 7.75
N GLY A 435 13.02 -13.88 6.92
CA GLY A 435 12.93 -13.27 5.60
C GLY A 435 13.09 -14.29 4.47
N MET A 436 13.59 -13.80 3.34
CA MET A 436 13.84 -14.63 2.17
C MET A 436 14.92 -15.68 2.46
N ALA A 437 14.78 -16.85 1.84
CA ALA A 437 15.81 -17.89 1.90
C ALA A 437 17.18 -17.33 1.47
N ALA A 438 18.22 -17.57 2.28
CA ALA A 438 19.53 -16.94 2.12
C ALA A 438 20.13 -17.14 0.72
N ALA A 439 20.03 -18.35 0.15
CA ALA A 439 20.52 -18.63 -1.20
C ALA A 439 19.84 -17.80 -2.29
N VAL A 440 18.56 -17.44 -2.11
CA VAL A 440 17.83 -16.56 -3.04
C VAL A 440 18.25 -15.11 -2.81
N ALA A 441 18.36 -14.68 -1.55
CA ALA A 441 18.81 -13.34 -1.20
C ALA A 441 20.22 -13.05 -1.75
N VAL A 442 21.19 -13.96 -1.57
CA VAL A 442 22.56 -13.84 -2.12
C VAL A 442 22.53 -13.59 -3.62
N LYS A 443 21.80 -14.40 -4.39
CA LYS A 443 21.73 -14.24 -5.86
C LYS A 443 21.23 -12.85 -6.28
N LYS A 444 20.23 -12.31 -5.56
CA LYS A 444 19.69 -10.97 -5.83
C LYS A 444 20.69 -9.88 -5.45
N LEU A 445 21.31 -9.99 -4.28
CA LEU A 445 22.33 -9.05 -3.79
C LEU A 445 23.55 -9.01 -4.72
N GLU A 446 24.05 -10.15 -5.15
CA GLU A 446 25.16 -10.25 -6.12
C GLU A 446 24.79 -9.64 -7.48
N ALA A 447 23.55 -9.82 -7.95
CA ALA A 447 23.09 -9.21 -9.20
C ALA A 447 23.07 -7.68 -9.09
N ALA A 448 22.62 -7.13 -7.97
CA ALA A 448 22.68 -5.70 -7.71
C ALA A 448 24.11 -5.19 -7.57
N LEU A 449 24.99 -5.90 -6.85
CA LEU A 449 26.41 -5.54 -6.76
C LEU A 449 27.08 -5.51 -8.13
N ARG A 450 26.85 -6.52 -8.98
CA ARG A 450 27.36 -6.52 -10.37
C ARG A 450 26.87 -5.31 -11.14
N PHE A 451 25.58 -4.96 -11.03
CA PHE A 451 25.02 -3.78 -11.68
C PHE A 451 25.65 -2.47 -11.19
N MET A 452 25.75 -2.29 -9.87
CA MET A 452 26.30 -1.06 -9.27
C MET A 452 27.81 -0.91 -9.51
N SER A 453 28.56 -2.02 -9.54
CA SER A 453 30.03 -1.99 -9.67
C SER A 453 30.55 -2.02 -11.11
N GLN A 454 29.72 -2.39 -12.09
CA GLN A 454 30.14 -2.53 -13.49
C GLN A 454 29.43 -1.54 -14.42
N PRO A 455 28.17 -1.75 -14.87
CA PRO A 455 27.53 -0.82 -15.80
C PRO A 455 27.28 0.53 -15.16
N ALA A 456 26.72 0.59 -13.94
CA ALA A 456 26.32 1.84 -13.32
C ALA A 456 27.39 2.49 -12.42
N LYS A 457 28.64 2.02 -12.47
CA LYS A 457 29.71 2.37 -11.50
C LYS A 457 29.96 3.86 -11.31
N THR A 458 29.72 4.69 -12.32
CA THR A 458 29.92 6.15 -12.23
C THR A 458 28.86 6.83 -11.34
N LEU A 459 27.72 6.16 -11.09
CA LEU A 459 26.63 6.68 -10.27
C LEU A 459 26.72 6.27 -8.80
N PHE A 460 27.68 5.40 -8.45
CA PHE A 460 27.87 4.88 -7.10
C PHE A 460 29.27 5.24 -6.59
N PRO A 461 29.47 5.34 -5.27
CA PRO A 461 30.79 5.54 -4.69
C PRO A 461 31.77 4.44 -5.13
N ALA A 462 33.03 4.80 -5.35
CA ALA A 462 34.05 3.89 -5.86
C ALA A 462 34.22 2.62 -4.99
N TYR A 463 34.05 2.75 -3.67
CA TYR A 463 34.16 1.63 -2.74
C TYR A 463 33.10 0.56 -2.97
N VAL A 464 32.00 0.84 -3.68
CA VAL A 464 30.97 -0.17 -4.00
C VAL A 464 31.55 -1.30 -4.87
N ALA A 465 32.60 -1.03 -5.64
CA ALA A 465 33.32 -2.02 -6.41
C ALA A 465 34.38 -2.80 -5.61
N GLU A 466 34.72 -2.38 -4.38
CA GLU A 466 35.73 -3.04 -3.55
C GLU A 466 35.19 -4.31 -2.89
N ASP A 467 35.96 -5.39 -2.91
CA ASP A 467 35.58 -6.69 -2.32
C ASP A 467 35.21 -6.58 -0.83
N SER A 468 35.92 -5.71 -0.09
CA SER A 468 35.67 -5.43 1.32
C SER A 468 34.25 -4.92 1.55
N PHE A 469 33.80 -3.95 0.75
CA PHE A 469 32.44 -3.42 0.83
C PHE A 469 31.41 -4.42 0.32
N GLN A 470 31.69 -5.14 -0.78
CA GLN A 470 30.77 -6.14 -1.30
C GLN A 470 30.47 -7.22 -0.26
N GLN A 471 31.48 -7.70 0.47
CA GLN A 471 31.30 -8.64 1.57
C GLN A 471 30.50 -8.02 2.73
N LYS A 472 30.80 -6.77 3.11
CA LYS A 472 30.06 -6.02 4.14
C LYS A 472 28.58 -5.87 3.76
N PHE A 473 28.29 -5.50 2.53
CA PHE A 473 26.94 -5.35 1.97
C PHE A 473 26.16 -6.66 2.05
N VAL A 474 26.72 -7.76 1.53
CA VAL A 474 26.05 -9.07 1.55
C VAL A 474 25.80 -9.53 2.99
N ASN A 475 26.80 -9.43 3.88
CA ASN A 475 26.65 -9.85 5.28
C ASN A 475 25.56 -9.05 6.00
N THR A 476 25.54 -7.73 5.81
CA THR A 476 24.55 -6.84 6.43
C THR A 476 23.14 -7.17 5.94
N MET A 477 22.97 -7.32 4.63
CA MET A 477 21.66 -7.60 4.05
C MET A 477 21.16 -9.01 4.34
N LEU A 478 22.04 -10.01 4.48
CA LEU A 478 21.65 -11.34 4.94
C LEU A 478 21.22 -11.33 6.41
N LYS A 479 21.90 -10.57 7.28
CA LYS A 479 21.44 -10.36 8.66
C LYS A 479 20.06 -9.70 8.67
N TYR A 480 19.87 -8.62 7.92
CA TYR A 480 18.55 -7.98 7.78
C TYR A 480 17.47 -8.99 7.36
N GLN A 481 17.73 -9.83 6.36
CA GLN A 481 16.78 -10.87 5.93
C GLN A 481 16.55 -11.91 7.03
N ALA A 482 17.58 -12.32 7.76
CA ALA A 482 17.44 -13.28 8.84
C ALA A 482 16.53 -12.79 9.98
N TYR A 483 16.46 -11.47 10.19
CA TYR A 483 15.69 -10.82 11.26
C TYR A 483 14.46 -10.01 10.75
N LEU A 484 13.97 -10.26 9.54
CA LEU A 484 12.95 -9.42 8.91
C LEU A 484 11.67 -9.25 9.76
N ALA A 485 11.14 -10.35 10.31
CA ALA A 485 9.94 -10.29 11.15
C ALA A 485 10.20 -9.63 12.50
N GLU A 486 11.38 -9.86 13.09
CA GLU A 486 11.81 -9.24 14.35
C GLU A 486 12.00 -7.73 14.21
N ILE A 487 12.55 -7.28 13.09
CA ILE A 487 12.68 -5.86 12.75
C ILE A 487 11.29 -5.24 12.53
N THR A 488 10.38 -5.97 11.89
CA THR A 488 8.99 -5.53 11.71
C THR A 488 8.29 -5.39 13.07
N TYR A 489 8.44 -6.38 13.95
CA TYR A 489 7.98 -6.32 15.33
C TYR A 489 8.55 -5.11 16.07
N PHE A 490 9.87 -4.89 16.01
CA PHE A 490 10.53 -3.75 16.65
C PHE A 490 9.92 -2.41 16.20
N LYS A 491 9.61 -2.27 14.90
CA LYS A 491 9.12 -1.03 14.31
C LYS A 491 7.63 -0.75 14.55
N GLU A 492 6.81 -1.80 14.67
CA GLU A 492 5.35 -1.70 14.59
C GLU A 492 4.63 -2.10 15.90
N SER A 493 5.33 -2.75 16.85
CA SER A 493 4.68 -3.25 18.08
C SER A 493 4.59 -2.24 19.21
N ASP A 494 5.44 -1.21 19.21
CA ASP A 494 5.39 -0.15 20.21
C ASP A 494 4.44 0.96 19.76
N PRO A 495 3.29 1.15 20.45
CA PRO A 495 2.29 2.12 20.03
C PRO A 495 2.86 3.55 19.98
N ASP A 496 3.84 3.90 20.80
CA ASP A 496 4.38 5.27 20.83
C ASP A 496 5.05 5.66 19.51
N TYR A 497 5.66 4.68 18.84
CA TYR A 497 6.37 4.81 17.57
C TYR A 497 5.47 4.62 16.35
N VAL A 498 4.16 4.50 16.56
CA VAL A 498 3.21 4.20 15.48
C VAL A 498 2.10 5.24 15.47
N ALA A 499 2.01 6.01 14.41
CA ALA A 499 0.99 7.04 14.27
C ALA A 499 0.55 7.21 12.81
N MET A 500 -0.58 7.89 12.60
CA MET A 500 -0.96 8.35 11.26
C MET A 500 0.08 9.33 10.73
N GLY A 501 0.25 9.31 9.41
CA GLY A 501 1.17 10.20 8.72
C GLY A 501 1.28 9.84 7.26
N HIS A 502 1.86 10.76 6.49
CA HIS A 502 2.16 10.53 5.08
C HIS A 502 3.22 9.42 4.94
N MET A 503 3.04 8.48 4.02
CA MET A 503 3.94 7.31 3.89
C MET A 503 5.06 7.48 2.85
N ASN A 504 5.05 8.57 2.10
CA ASN A 504 5.98 8.80 0.99
C ASN A 504 6.21 10.31 0.77
N LEU A 505 6.50 11.07 1.83
CA LEU A 505 6.50 12.55 1.83
C LEU A 505 7.77 13.13 1.17
N ASN A 506 8.04 12.70 -0.05
CA ASN A 506 9.11 13.28 -0.84
C ASN A 506 8.72 14.69 -1.29
N MET A 507 9.71 15.50 -1.70
CA MET A 507 9.49 16.89 -2.11
C MET A 507 8.49 17.07 -3.26
N ASP A 508 8.27 16.06 -4.11
CA ASP A 508 7.25 16.08 -5.17
C ASP A 508 5.81 15.92 -4.66
N ASN A 509 5.64 15.48 -3.41
CA ASN A 509 4.36 15.30 -2.75
C ASN A 509 4.01 16.46 -1.80
N ALA A 510 4.71 17.59 -1.93
CA ALA A 510 4.43 18.84 -1.24
C ALA A 510 4.47 20.03 -2.22
N TYR A 511 3.82 21.12 -1.86
CA TYR A 511 3.88 22.40 -2.57
C TYR A 511 4.24 23.51 -1.59
N PHE A 512 5.14 24.38 -1.99
CA PHE A 512 5.82 25.31 -1.09
C PHE A 512 5.55 26.75 -1.49
N TRP A 513 5.53 27.66 -0.53
CA TRP A 513 5.53 29.09 -0.77
C TRP A 513 6.31 29.79 0.33
N ARG A 514 6.64 31.06 0.10
CA ARG A 514 7.19 31.94 1.13
C ARG A 514 6.21 33.05 1.45
N ASP A 515 6.07 33.39 2.72
CA ASP A 515 5.25 34.54 3.14
C ASP A 515 5.97 35.88 2.91
N GLU A 516 5.36 36.99 3.32
CA GLU A 516 5.95 38.34 3.20
C GLU A 516 7.30 38.48 3.92
N GLY A 517 7.53 37.69 4.97
CA GLY A 517 8.78 37.64 5.74
C GLY A 517 9.83 36.69 5.15
N GLY A 518 9.52 36.02 4.04
CA GLY A 518 10.40 35.03 3.41
C GLY A 518 10.42 33.66 4.09
N ARG A 519 9.56 33.44 5.10
CA ARG A 519 9.46 32.14 5.78
C ARG A 519 8.81 31.11 4.86
N LEU A 520 9.46 29.95 4.73
CA LEU A 520 8.95 28.81 3.98
C LEU A 520 7.77 28.15 4.71
N ASP A 521 6.74 27.81 3.96
CA ASP A 521 5.59 27.02 4.42
C ASP A 521 5.12 26.09 3.28
N CYS A 522 4.32 25.08 3.60
CA CYS A 522 3.91 24.08 2.62
C CYS A 522 2.52 23.48 2.84
N GLY A 523 1.99 22.88 1.79
CA GLY A 523 0.86 21.96 1.84
C GLY A 523 1.24 20.64 1.19
N LEU A 524 0.46 19.59 1.49
CA LEU A 524 0.77 18.21 1.14
C LEU A 524 -0.21 17.65 0.10
N LEU A 525 0.25 16.66 -0.66
CA LEU A 525 -0.45 15.99 -1.76
C LEU A 525 -0.27 14.46 -1.64
N ASP A 526 -0.95 13.70 -2.50
CA ASP A 526 -0.69 12.27 -2.74
C ASP A 526 -0.78 11.34 -1.51
N TRP A 527 -1.96 11.31 -0.88
CA TRP A 527 -2.23 10.57 0.36
C TRP A 527 -2.42 9.04 0.19
N GLY A 528 -1.92 8.43 -0.88
CA GLY A 528 -2.13 7.01 -1.20
C GLY A 528 -1.72 6.04 -0.10
N GLY A 529 -0.70 6.38 0.71
CA GLY A 529 -0.28 5.54 1.83
C GLY A 529 -0.76 6.03 3.19
N PHE A 530 -1.62 7.04 3.26
CA PHE A 530 -1.99 7.66 4.53
C PHE A 530 -2.63 6.67 5.49
N SER A 531 -1.92 6.36 6.58
CA SER A 531 -2.32 5.32 7.53
C SER A 531 -1.50 5.38 8.81
N ALA A 532 -1.98 4.71 9.87
CA ALA A 532 -1.23 4.49 11.09
C ALA A 532 -0.18 3.37 10.92
N THR A 533 1.11 3.72 10.88
CA THR A 533 2.23 2.77 10.80
C THR A 533 3.48 3.32 11.50
N SER A 534 4.57 2.56 11.52
CA SER A 534 5.86 2.97 12.08
C SER A 534 6.31 4.38 11.62
N LEU A 535 6.54 5.26 12.59
CA LEU A 535 7.08 6.59 12.38
C LEU A 535 8.49 6.55 11.77
N PRO A 536 9.47 5.78 12.28
CA PRO A 536 10.76 5.63 11.62
C PRO A 536 10.66 5.18 10.15
N HIS A 537 9.68 4.35 9.82
CA HIS A 537 9.45 3.96 8.43
C HIS A 537 9.07 5.16 7.56
N LYS A 538 8.09 5.97 8.01
CA LYS A 538 7.66 7.17 7.30
C LYS A 538 8.80 8.17 7.09
N LEU A 539 9.59 8.43 8.14
CA LEU A 539 10.71 9.38 8.09
C LEU A 539 11.79 8.94 7.09
N TYR A 540 12.08 7.64 6.99
CA TYR A 540 13.00 7.19 5.95
C TYR A 540 12.40 7.34 4.54
N TRP A 541 11.11 7.03 4.35
CA TRP A 541 10.46 7.18 3.04
C TRP A 541 10.29 8.62 2.57
N GLU A 542 10.39 9.58 3.49
CA GLU A 542 10.54 11.01 3.19
C GLU A 542 11.96 11.36 2.72
N LEU A 543 12.99 10.69 3.27
CA LEU A 543 14.39 10.90 2.93
C LEU A 543 14.91 10.01 1.78
N ASN A 544 14.19 8.98 1.35
CA ASN A 544 14.76 7.98 0.44
C ASN A 544 15.12 8.54 -0.95
N CYS A 545 14.47 9.64 -1.35
CA CYS A 545 14.78 10.38 -2.58
C CYS A 545 15.69 11.58 -2.35
N ALA A 546 16.07 11.88 -1.11
CA ALA A 546 16.91 13.02 -0.77
C ALA A 546 18.35 12.84 -1.25
N GLU A 547 19.03 13.96 -1.40
CA GLU A 547 20.48 14.02 -1.51
C GLU A 547 21.16 13.39 -0.29
N PHE A 548 22.01 12.39 -0.50
CA PHE A 548 22.64 11.70 0.63
C PHE A 548 23.54 12.63 1.44
N GLU A 549 24.18 13.62 0.80
CA GLU A 549 24.97 14.64 1.48
C GLU A 549 24.15 15.38 2.54
N ASP A 550 22.87 15.64 2.24
CA ASP A 550 21.94 16.27 3.16
C ASP A 550 21.51 15.31 4.29
N ILE A 551 21.19 14.05 3.96
CA ILE A 551 20.92 13.00 4.96
C ILE A 551 22.10 12.87 5.93
N ARG A 552 23.32 12.71 5.41
CA ARG A 552 24.53 12.52 6.21
C ARG A 552 24.82 13.70 7.13
N ALA A 553 24.56 14.91 6.67
CA ALA A 553 24.82 16.12 7.45
C ALA A 553 23.74 16.41 8.50
N ASN A 554 22.48 16.05 8.25
CA ASN A 554 21.33 16.60 8.99
C ASN A 554 20.39 15.55 9.60
N LEU A 555 20.59 14.24 9.40
CA LEU A 555 19.66 13.20 9.88
C LEU A 555 19.31 13.33 11.37
N ASP A 556 20.30 13.55 12.23
CA ASP A 556 20.07 13.65 13.67
C ASP A 556 19.26 14.91 14.06
N GLU A 557 19.41 15.99 13.30
CA GLU A 557 18.65 17.24 13.48
C GLU A 557 17.20 17.07 12.99
N TYR A 558 16.99 16.37 11.87
CA TYR A 558 15.65 16.03 11.39
C TYR A 558 14.89 15.16 12.41
N ILE A 559 15.54 14.13 12.95
CA ILE A 559 14.95 13.30 14.01
C ILE A 559 14.61 14.16 15.24
N ALA A 560 15.52 15.03 15.68
CA ALA A 560 15.28 15.89 16.84
C ALA A 560 14.08 16.84 16.61
N ALA A 561 14.00 17.47 15.44
CA ALA A 561 12.89 18.36 15.08
C ALA A 561 11.55 17.61 15.05
N PHE A 562 11.51 16.40 14.47
CA PHE A 562 10.31 15.57 14.48
C PHE A 562 9.89 15.21 15.90
N ILE A 563 10.81 14.76 16.75
CA ILE A 563 10.48 14.34 18.13
C ILE A 563 9.92 15.53 18.93
N GLU A 564 10.56 16.70 18.85
CA GLU A 564 10.10 17.91 19.53
C GLU A 564 8.69 18.27 19.08
N MET A 565 8.44 18.28 17.77
CA MET A 565 7.14 18.66 17.24
C MET A 565 6.06 17.61 17.52
N TYR A 566 6.41 16.33 17.47
CA TYR A 566 5.49 15.25 17.78
C TYR A 566 5.03 15.34 19.24
N GLU A 567 5.97 15.57 20.18
CA GLU A 567 5.67 15.82 21.59
C GLU A 567 4.78 17.06 21.77
N ARG A 568 5.13 18.18 21.11
CA ARG A 568 4.36 19.44 21.16
C ARG A 568 2.92 19.27 20.69
N HIS A 569 2.67 18.40 19.71
CA HIS A 569 1.33 18.15 19.17
C HIS A 569 0.59 16.98 19.83
N GLY A 570 1.09 16.48 20.97
CA GLY A 570 0.39 15.51 21.82
C GLY A 570 0.81 14.06 21.62
N GLY A 571 1.88 13.81 20.86
CA GLY A 571 2.57 12.52 20.84
C GLY A 571 3.42 12.31 22.11
N PRO A 572 3.76 11.05 22.45
CA PRO A 572 4.77 10.77 23.46
C PRO A 572 6.17 11.18 22.98
N ARG A 573 7.05 11.52 23.93
CA ARG A 573 8.46 11.78 23.62
C ARG A 573 9.16 10.48 23.23
N LEU A 574 9.65 10.41 22.00
CA LEU A 574 10.38 9.25 21.49
C LEU A 574 11.86 9.27 21.89
N ASP A 575 12.48 8.09 21.93
CA ASP A 575 13.92 7.95 22.06
C ASP A 575 14.60 8.16 20.69
N HIS A 576 15.50 9.13 20.62
CA HIS A 576 16.21 9.51 19.40
C HIS A 576 16.96 8.32 18.78
N GLY A 577 17.69 7.56 19.60
CA GLY A 577 18.44 6.39 19.14
C GLY A 577 17.54 5.32 18.52
N THR A 578 16.40 5.04 19.15
CA THR A 578 15.39 4.10 18.65
C THR A 578 14.80 4.54 17.31
N VAL A 579 14.49 5.84 17.15
CA VAL A 579 14.04 6.39 15.86
C VAL A 579 15.13 6.23 14.80
N ARG A 580 16.38 6.58 15.12
CA ARG A 580 17.51 6.45 14.20
C ARG A 580 17.71 5.00 13.75
N THR A 581 17.69 4.04 14.69
CA THR A 581 17.76 2.61 14.38
C THR A 581 16.61 2.19 13.45
N GLY A 582 15.37 2.59 13.74
CA GLY A 582 14.21 2.28 12.90
C GLY A 582 14.31 2.86 11.47
N ILE A 583 14.91 4.05 11.31
CA ILE A 583 15.19 4.66 10.01
C ILE A 583 16.19 3.81 9.22
N VAL A 584 17.31 3.41 9.84
CA VAL A 584 18.32 2.56 9.21
C VAL A 584 17.74 1.19 8.82
N MET A 585 16.94 0.56 9.69
CA MET A 585 16.27 -0.70 9.36
C MET A 585 15.29 -0.56 8.19
N THR A 586 14.59 0.58 8.11
CA THR A 586 13.74 0.89 6.97
C THR A 586 14.55 1.15 5.71
N ALA A 587 15.74 1.75 5.83
CA ALA A 587 16.65 1.90 4.71
C ALA A 587 17.07 0.55 4.12
N PHE A 588 17.34 -0.45 4.96
CA PHE A 588 17.63 -1.81 4.49
C PHE A 588 16.43 -2.46 3.83
N GLN A 589 15.23 -2.27 4.38
CA GLN A 589 13.99 -2.71 3.74
C GLN A 589 13.83 -2.12 2.33
N ASN A 590 14.03 -0.81 2.20
CA ASN A 590 13.92 -0.12 0.92
C ASN A 590 15.05 -0.52 -0.05
N LEU A 591 16.30 -0.59 0.42
CA LEU A 591 17.44 -1.07 -0.36
C LEU A 591 17.19 -2.47 -0.93
N PHE A 592 16.68 -3.40 -0.12
CA PHE A 592 16.35 -4.74 -0.61
C PHE A 592 15.23 -4.72 -1.66
N PHE A 593 14.19 -3.90 -1.48
CA PHE A 593 13.14 -3.71 -2.49
C PHE A 593 13.69 -3.12 -3.80
N MET A 594 14.67 -2.22 -3.72
CA MET A 594 15.33 -1.64 -4.90
C MET A 594 16.26 -2.63 -5.61
N VAL A 595 16.91 -3.54 -4.88
CA VAL A 595 17.68 -4.66 -5.45
C VAL A 595 16.80 -5.49 -6.39
N GLU A 596 15.54 -5.73 -6.04
CA GLU A 596 14.59 -6.45 -6.90
C GLU A 596 14.18 -5.66 -8.15
N SER A 597 14.39 -4.34 -8.15
CA SER A 597 14.05 -3.44 -9.25
C SER A 597 15.20 -3.24 -10.25
N VAL A 598 16.39 -3.79 -10.02
CA VAL A 598 17.55 -3.71 -10.94
C VAL A 598 17.23 -4.20 -12.36
N PRO A 599 16.49 -5.32 -12.57
CA PRO A 599 16.09 -5.73 -13.91
C PRO A 599 15.25 -4.67 -14.65
N ASN A 600 14.49 -3.84 -13.93
CA ASN A 600 13.71 -2.76 -14.52
C ASN A 600 14.61 -1.61 -14.97
N CYS A 601 15.69 -1.33 -14.23
CA CYS A 601 16.67 -0.32 -14.59
C CYS A 601 17.32 -0.65 -15.94
N LEU A 602 17.72 -1.91 -16.15
CA LEU A 602 18.31 -2.38 -17.39
C LEU A 602 17.33 -2.37 -18.58
N ARG A 603 16.02 -2.45 -18.33
CA ARG A 603 14.99 -2.28 -19.38
C ARG A 603 14.75 -0.81 -19.73
N GLN A 604 14.87 0.09 -18.76
CA GLN A 604 14.68 1.54 -18.96
C GLN A 604 15.92 2.20 -19.59
N CYS A 605 17.11 1.76 -19.22
CA CYS A 605 18.38 2.20 -19.79
C CYS A 605 19.17 0.97 -20.26
N PRO A 606 19.26 0.71 -21.58
CA PRO A 606 20.00 -0.44 -22.11
C PRO A 606 21.47 -0.45 -21.70
N GLU A 607 22.03 -1.64 -21.48
CA GLU A 607 23.39 -1.83 -20.94
C GLU A 607 24.48 -1.02 -21.68
N LYS A 608 24.38 -0.93 -23.01
CA LYS A 608 25.33 -0.20 -23.86
C LYS A 608 25.40 1.31 -23.58
N GLU A 609 24.35 1.90 -23.02
CA GLU A 609 24.27 3.35 -22.77
C GLU A 609 25.09 3.75 -21.54
N TRP A 610 25.19 2.86 -20.55
CA TRP A 610 25.74 3.14 -19.23
C TRP A 610 27.20 3.59 -19.26
N ALA A 611 28.01 3.05 -20.18
CA ALA A 611 29.43 3.42 -20.31
C ALA A 611 29.65 4.90 -20.62
N SER A 612 28.65 5.59 -21.18
CA SER A 612 28.72 7.01 -21.54
C SER A 612 28.11 7.94 -20.49
N ILE A 613 27.40 7.41 -19.49
CA ILE A 613 26.77 8.18 -18.42
C ILE A 613 27.85 8.64 -17.45
N GLN A 614 27.98 9.96 -17.28
CA GLN A 614 29.00 10.57 -16.41
C GLN A 614 28.52 10.80 -14.99
N ASP A 615 27.25 11.14 -14.84
CA ASP A 615 26.64 11.40 -13.53
C ASP A 615 25.12 11.22 -13.62
N ARG A 616 24.47 11.43 -12.48
CA ARG A 616 23.01 11.32 -12.35
C ARG A 616 22.23 12.44 -13.03
N HIS A 617 22.88 13.53 -13.44
CA HIS A 617 22.25 14.64 -14.15
C HIS A 617 22.11 14.36 -15.64
N ASP A 618 22.79 13.33 -16.18
CA ASP A 618 22.60 12.82 -17.53
C ASP A 618 21.10 12.65 -17.84
N PRO A 619 20.55 13.21 -18.94
CA PRO A 619 19.12 13.14 -19.26
C PRO A 619 18.53 11.73 -19.32
N ARG A 620 19.34 10.69 -19.57
CA ARG A 620 18.90 9.29 -19.56
C ARG A 620 18.62 8.76 -18.17
N VAL A 621 19.14 9.43 -17.13
CA VAL A 621 18.90 9.14 -15.71
C VAL A 621 18.00 10.20 -15.11
N SER A 622 18.35 11.47 -15.29
CA SER A 622 17.63 12.60 -14.72
C SER A 622 16.27 12.84 -15.39
N GLY A 623 16.05 12.39 -16.62
CA GLY A 623 14.76 12.51 -17.30
C GLY A 623 13.69 11.53 -16.82
N ASN A 624 12.44 11.77 -17.22
CA ASN A 624 11.34 10.83 -17.01
C ASN A 624 11.33 9.78 -18.15
N VAL A 625 12.18 8.75 -18.02
CA VAL A 625 12.32 7.69 -19.03
C VAL A 625 11.00 6.91 -19.18
N GLY A 626 10.43 6.96 -20.39
CA GLY A 626 9.10 6.39 -20.65
C GLY A 626 7.98 7.08 -19.87
N GLY A 627 8.14 8.36 -19.54
CA GLY A 627 7.19 9.15 -18.75
C GLY A 627 7.22 8.83 -17.25
N LYS A 628 8.31 8.25 -16.75
CA LYS A 628 8.40 7.79 -15.35
C LYS A 628 9.72 8.19 -14.69
N SER A 629 9.66 8.46 -13.40
CA SER A 629 10.84 8.74 -12.57
C SER A 629 11.47 7.47 -11.96
N THR A 630 10.96 6.27 -12.31
CA THR A 630 11.33 5.01 -11.65
C THR A 630 12.83 4.69 -11.73
N LEU A 631 13.49 4.94 -12.88
CA LEU A 631 14.92 4.69 -13.03
C LEU A 631 15.72 5.53 -12.02
N ARG A 632 15.48 6.84 -12.04
CA ARG A 632 16.11 7.80 -11.13
C ARG A 632 15.85 7.45 -9.66
N THR A 633 14.59 7.16 -9.33
CA THR A 633 14.18 6.79 -7.96
C THR A 633 14.90 5.53 -7.49
N THR A 634 14.97 4.51 -8.35
CA THR A 634 15.65 3.24 -8.01
C THR A 634 17.14 3.46 -7.79
N LEU A 635 17.80 4.21 -8.67
CA LEU A 635 19.23 4.51 -8.54
C LEU A 635 19.53 5.34 -7.29
N GLN A 636 18.73 6.37 -7.01
CA GLN A 636 18.90 7.21 -5.82
C GLN A 636 18.72 6.38 -4.53
N ALA A 637 17.69 5.55 -4.46
CA ALA A 637 17.43 4.71 -3.29
C ALA A 637 18.49 3.61 -3.10
N LEU A 638 18.99 2.99 -4.18
CA LEU A 638 20.15 2.08 -4.11
C LEU A 638 21.38 2.83 -3.58
N ASN A 639 21.66 4.01 -4.12
CA ASN A 639 22.82 4.82 -3.74
C ASN A 639 22.74 5.22 -2.25
N ASN A 640 21.58 5.72 -1.81
CA ASN A 640 21.35 6.04 -0.40
C ASN A 640 21.53 4.79 0.48
N GLY A 641 20.98 3.64 0.10
CA GLY A 641 21.11 2.41 0.88
C GLY A 641 22.57 1.93 1.04
N VAL A 642 23.38 1.91 -0.03
CA VAL A 642 24.80 1.50 0.07
C VAL A 642 25.62 2.50 0.89
N ARG A 643 25.30 3.79 0.81
CA ARG A 643 25.96 4.85 1.58
C ARG A 643 25.53 4.85 3.04
N ILE A 644 24.31 4.45 3.39
CA ILE A 644 23.90 4.23 4.79
C ILE A 644 24.73 3.12 5.43
N ILE A 645 24.96 2.01 4.71
CA ILE A 645 25.82 0.91 5.19
C ILE A 645 27.27 1.39 5.40
N ALA A 646 27.83 2.13 4.43
CA ALA A 646 29.24 2.52 4.46
C ALA A 646 29.54 3.74 5.35
N GLU A 647 28.74 4.81 5.22
CA GLU A 647 29.04 6.14 5.74
C GLU A 647 28.25 6.49 7.00
N LEU A 648 27.14 5.81 7.29
CA LEU A 648 26.34 6.00 8.53
C LEU A 648 26.43 4.83 9.52
N GLY A 649 27.36 3.90 9.29
CA GLY A 649 27.59 2.73 10.15
C GLY A 649 26.39 1.79 10.20
N GLY A 650 25.65 1.63 9.09
CA GLY A 650 24.41 0.85 9.11
C GLY A 650 24.57 -0.59 9.60
N ASP A 651 25.70 -1.23 9.30
CA ASP A 651 26.04 -2.56 9.81
C ASP A 651 26.26 -2.56 11.33
N GLU A 652 26.92 -1.53 11.87
CA GLU A 652 27.10 -1.35 13.32
C GLU A 652 25.74 -1.14 14.00
N VAL A 653 24.86 -0.33 13.41
CA VAL A 653 23.48 -0.14 13.91
C VAL A 653 22.69 -1.45 13.93
N MET A 654 22.90 -2.33 12.95
CA MET A 654 22.29 -3.67 12.94
C MET A 654 22.81 -4.53 14.09
N GLU A 655 24.12 -4.54 14.34
CA GLU A 655 24.70 -5.27 15.47
C GLU A 655 24.23 -4.71 16.81
N GLU A 656 24.23 -3.39 16.97
CA GLU A 656 23.73 -2.73 18.16
C GLU A 656 22.26 -3.04 18.42
N TRP A 657 21.43 -3.06 17.38
CA TRP A 657 20.03 -3.46 17.50
C TRP A 657 19.90 -4.92 17.95
N ILE A 658 20.68 -5.85 17.38
CA ILE A 658 20.70 -7.25 17.84
C ILE A 658 21.07 -7.30 19.32
N GLN A 659 22.15 -6.64 19.74
CA GLN A 659 22.61 -6.73 21.14
C GLN A 659 21.64 -6.05 22.11
N ARG A 660 21.15 -4.85 21.79
CA ARG A 660 20.33 -4.06 22.72
C ARG A 660 18.89 -4.55 22.76
N PHE A 661 18.27 -4.76 21.60
CA PHE A 661 16.85 -5.10 21.52
C PHE A 661 16.64 -6.62 21.53
N TRP A 662 17.27 -7.35 20.62
CA TRP A 662 17.03 -8.78 20.50
C TRP A 662 17.59 -9.59 21.69
N VAL A 663 18.85 -9.36 22.05
CA VAL A 663 19.49 -10.00 23.22
C VAL A 663 19.06 -9.32 24.51
N GLY A 664 19.17 -7.99 24.59
CA GLY A 664 18.90 -7.26 25.84
C GLY A 664 17.43 -7.24 26.25
N VAL A 665 16.53 -6.82 25.34
CA VAL A 665 15.10 -6.64 25.66
C VAL A 665 14.32 -7.94 25.51
N LEU A 666 14.50 -8.67 24.41
CA LEU A 666 13.77 -9.92 24.15
C LEU A 666 14.43 -11.16 24.76
N GLN A 667 15.63 -11.03 25.35
CA GLN A 667 16.35 -12.11 26.02
C GLN A 667 16.55 -13.35 25.14
N GLN A 668 16.83 -13.12 23.86
CA GLN A 668 17.08 -14.17 22.88
C GLN A 668 18.57 -14.26 22.54
N GLU A 669 19.03 -15.43 22.13
CA GLU A 669 20.38 -15.58 21.58
C GLU A 669 20.43 -15.01 20.16
N PRO A 670 21.55 -14.39 19.73
CA PRO A 670 21.73 -14.01 18.33
C PRO A 670 21.60 -15.22 17.41
N LYS A 671 20.89 -15.06 16.28
CA LYS A 671 20.84 -16.04 15.20
C LYS A 671 22.26 -16.39 14.74
N SER A 672 22.55 -17.68 14.66
CA SER A 672 23.86 -18.18 14.28
C SER A 672 24.22 -17.81 12.84
N SER A 673 25.51 -17.89 12.49
CA SER A 673 25.97 -17.73 11.11
C SER A 673 25.36 -18.76 10.15
N GLU A 674 24.96 -19.93 10.65
CA GLU A 674 24.27 -20.96 9.87
C GLU A 674 22.85 -20.50 9.51
N VAL A 675 22.10 -19.97 10.48
CA VAL A 675 20.76 -19.41 10.25
C VAL A 675 20.82 -18.22 9.29
N ILE A 676 21.76 -17.30 9.48
CA ILE A 676 21.94 -16.12 8.63
C ILE A 676 22.37 -16.54 7.21
N GLY A 677 23.26 -17.53 7.10
CA GLY A 677 23.77 -18.04 5.84
C GLY A 677 22.86 -19.06 5.13
N GLY A 678 21.81 -19.54 5.82
CA GLY A 678 20.94 -20.63 5.35
C GLY A 678 21.68 -21.96 5.12
N ARG A 679 22.59 -22.31 6.04
CA ARG A 679 23.39 -23.55 5.99
C ARG A 679 22.88 -24.63 6.93
#